data_AF-F0VZ69-F1
#
_entry.id   AF-F0VZ69-F1
#
_cell.length_a   1.000
_cell.length_b   1.000
_cell.length_c   1.000
_cell.angle_alpha   90.00
_cell.angle_beta   90.00
_cell.angle_gamma   90.00
#
_symmetry.space_group_name_H-M   'P 1'
#
loop_
_entity.id
_entity.type
_entity.pdbx_description
1 polymer ?
#
loop_
_entity_poly.entity_id
_entity_poly.type
_entity_poly.pdbx_seq_one_letter_code
_entity_poly.pdbx_strand_id
1 'polypeptide(L)'
;MATTINAQLQSMGLVNMWGFSPSFDPLKVQTRGTKPLGNSNEASPINILLVGPSDIRHVLHTIANKRHTAQNRPVNIYMYERSIESLARELLLLEVFFDFELPFRQRCNAFLEIFGNAFIHVTRTADYIDQKVNSLLSLLHYGRGFLDEYIDLNHLKSRSRDDLDETIQSWKQSVTFDVATLRDHRLRHFYQLRYDYRDNLIDWDYTMTLKKIEHASVIHSSQYRMWRNTGIAFEFGDQKYTAPNRTMAAYTEARNRNHSSVLCRGLWTDIIISPYISFGVDTIEAEDSGAEVLFEIQNEGTGMEQNRHNTTEVCIYNLLTFLHSIELGMTYEMTSRHDIYSGIGREIVELADDEGQPAAPYAKLNEDNESTRCPTGKVEALNGIKIVPLTGPLDKICSRKSYQKFFSHVYLSSHFSGSMQCTSESRITDLLRDDAIVSIENSTFLLALKEDQRLLYTQNIVKMCKESGLRSQQFPDVYSEGSAEKILQSLFFVYILLASTPPKPHLMPQFLLRWPTQSQPSKIEEGPTWKKKLKNFIMEYGPVGLCTHLVLSATIFTVIFMLISFGLNAESLLKKLGIHDGKESVREASWLGSFIIAYAIYKLISPLRWPLTLFLAPVILRVLRRKGYMLPNRRAAEELSSEEQDNLMELRHTL
;
A
#
# COMPACT_ATOMS: atom_id res chain seq x y z
N MET A 1 -10.38 7.71 18.96
CA MET A 1 -9.79 7.10 17.74
C MET A 1 -9.53 8.17 16.67
N ALA A 2 -8.64 9.12 16.92
CA ALA A 2 -8.25 10.09 15.89
C ALA A 2 -6.75 10.36 16.01
N THR A 3 -5.96 9.43 15.48
CA THR A 3 -4.61 9.76 15.02
C THR A 3 -4.80 10.76 13.88
N THR A 4 -4.08 11.89 13.87
CA THR A 4 -4.14 12.81 12.74
C THR A 4 -3.63 12.10 11.50
N ILE A 5 -4.26 12.33 10.33
CA ILE A 5 -3.87 11.71 9.05
C ILE A 5 -2.36 11.91 8.78
N ASN A 6 -1.81 13.06 9.19
CA ASN A 6 -0.38 13.36 9.08
C ASN A 6 0.52 12.42 9.90
N ALA A 7 0.15 12.05 11.13
CA ALA A 7 0.96 11.15 11.95
C ALA A 7 0.97 9.72 11.39
N GLN A 8 -0.15 9.28 10.80
CA GLN A 8 -0.26 7.98 10.18
C GLN A 8 0.58 7.89 8.90
N LEU A 9 0.53 8.92 8.05
CA LEU A 9 1.37 9.01 6.84
C LEU A 9 2.87 9.07 7.18
N GLN A 10 3.28 9.82 8.20
CA GLN A 10 4.69 9.85 8.64
C GLN A 10 5.16 8.52 9.25
N SER A 11 4.24 7.71 9.75
CA SER A 11 4.54 6.41 10.35
C SER A 11 4.63 5.29 9.32
N MET A 12 3.99 5.44 8.16
CA MET A 12 4.21 4.58 6.98
C MET A 12 5.63 4.73 6.37
N GLY A 13 6.47 5.57 6.97
CA GLY A 13 7.82 5.85 6.50
C GLY A 13 7.84 7.04 5.53
N LEU A 14 8.87 7.87 5.68
CA LEU A 14 9.19 8.92 4.70
C LEU A 14 10.12 8.38 3.61
N VAL A 15 10.84 7.30 3.93
CA VAL A 15 11.71 6.55 3.03
C VAL A 15 11.32 5.08 3.13
N ASN A 16 10.88 4.51 2.02
CA ASN A 16 10.45 3.12 1.97
C ASN A 16 11.66 2.20 1.79
N MET A 17 11.67 1.10 2.54
CA MET A 17 12.76 0.09 2.52
C MET A 17 12.29 -1.28 2.00
N TRP A 18 11.00 -1.37 1.68
CA TRP A 18 10.29 -2.48 1.07
C TRP A 18 9.01 -1.95 0.44
N GLY A 19 8.46 -2.66 -0.55
CA GLY A 19 7.18 -2.30 -1.13
C GLY A 19 5.99 -2.94 -0.42
N PHE A 20 4.79 -2.61 -0.91
CA PHE A 20 3.51 -2.95 -0.27
C PHE A 20 2.71 -3.95 -1.09
N SER A 21 3.44 -4.84 -1.76
CA SER A 21 2.88 -5.85 -2.64
C SER A 21 3.82 -7.05 -2.75
N PRO A 22 3.32 -8.29 -2.92
CA PRO A 22 4.11 -9.40 -3.42
C PRO A 22 4.87 -9.10 -4.71
N SER A 23 5.90 -9.87 -5.03
CA SER A 23 6.57 -9.75 -6.33
C SER A 23 5.66 -10.14 -7.49
N PHE A 24 5.78 -9.45 -8.63
CA PHE A 24 5.25 -9.88 -9.93
C PHE A 24 6.30 -9.69 -11.03
N ASP A 25 6.15 -10.43 -12.13
CA ASP A 25 6.96 -10.31 -13.34
C ASP A 25 6.28 -9.44 -14.41
N PRO A 26 6.82 -8.24 -14.71
CA PRO A 26 6.36 -7.38 -15.80
C PRO A 26 6.38 -8.03 -17.19
N LEU A 27 7.25 -9.02 -17.44
CA LEU A 27 7.35 -9.71 -18.72
C LEU A 27 6.15 -10.64 -18.95
N LYS A 28 5.73 -11.39 -17.93
CA LYS A 28 4.55 -12.26 -18.00
C LYS A 28 3.27 -11.47 -18.28
N VAL A 29 3.11 -10.29 -17.68
CA VAL A 29 1.92 -9.43 -17.90
C VAL A 29 1.78 -9.02 -19.38
N GLN A 30 2.87 -8.89 -20.12
CA GLN A 30 2.84 -8.54 -21.55
C GLN A 30 2.30 -9.64 -22.47
N THR A 31 2.17 -10.89 -21.98
CA THR A 31 1.76 -12.04 -22.82
C THR A 31 0.27 -12.33 -22.79
N ARG A 32 -0.50 -11.80 -21.82
CA ARG A 32 -1.96 -12.01 -21.75
C ARG A 32 -2.70 -10.96 -22.61
N GLY A 33 -2.90 -11.28 -23.89
CA GLY A 33 -3.91 -10.64 -24.76
C GLY A 33 -3.41 -9.56 -25.73
N THR A 34 -2.17 -9.11 -25.62
CA THR A 34 -1.49 -8.37 -26.70
C THR A 34 -0.95 -9.39 -27.71
N LYS A 35 -1.22 -9.18 -29.02
CA LYS A 35 -0.57 -9.99 -30.06
C LYS A 35 0.94 -9.98 -29.76
N PRO A 36 1.63 -11.15 -29.76
CA PRO A 36 3.08 -11.17 -29.57
C PRO A 36 3.67 -10.14 -30.52
N LEU A 37 4.52 -9.26 -29.99
CA LEU A 37 5.14 -8.14 -30.71
C LEU A 37 5.52 -8.64 -32.11
N GLY A 38 4.73 -8.29 -33.12
CA GLY A 38 4.70 -9.10 -34.35
C GLY A 38 6.07 -9.12 -34.99
N ASN A 39 6.69 -10.30 -35.14
CA ASN A 39 7.92 -10.61 -35.90
C ASN A 39 8.93 -9.45 -36.04
N SER A 40 9.08 -8.59 -35.04
CA SER A 40 9.89 -7.38 -35.11
C SER A 40 11.17 -7.68 -34.37
N ASN A 41 12.11 -8.27 -35.12
CA ASN A 41 13.49 -8.59 -34.76
C ASN A 41 13.69 -8.96 -33.28
N GLU A 42 13.82 -10.26 -33.01
CA GLU A 42 14.17 -10.86 -31.70
C GLU A 42 15.38 -10.20 -31.02
N ALA A 43 16.17 -9.38 -31.73
CA ALA A 43 17.29 -8.61 -31.20
C ALA A 43 16.91 -7.34 -30.38
N SER A 44 15.69 -6.80 -30.46
CA SER A 44 15.38 -5.51 -29.81
C SER A 44 15.14 -5.64 -28.29
N PRO A 45 15.79 -4.79 -27.45
CA PRO A 45 15.69 -4.90 -26.01
C PRO A 45 14.30 -4.52 -25.48
N ILE A 46 13.86 -5.27 -24.46
CA ILE A 46 12.69 -4.95 -23.64
C ILE A 46 13.14 -3.99 -22.54
N ASN A 47 12.53 -2.81 -22.45
CA ASN A 47 12.89 -1.83 -21.43
C ASN A 47 11.75 -1.70 -20.42
N ILE A 48 12.02 -2.05 -19.18
CA ILE A 48 11.09 -2.00 -18.05
C ILE A 48 11.52 -0.86 -17.13
N LEU A 49 10.59 0.00 -16.72
CA LEU A 49 10.83 1.02 -15.69
C LEU A 49 10.08 0.63 -14.42
N LEU A 50 10.79 0.49 -13.30
CA LEU A 50 10.22 0.31 -11.97
C LEU A 50 10.34 1.63 -11.20
N VAL A 51 9.22 2.28 -10.91
CA VAL A 51 9.18 3.56 -10.20
C VAL A 51 8.83 3.35 -8.73
N GLY A 52 9.82 3.54 -7.87
CA GLY A 52 9.72 3.40 -6.42
C GLY A 52 9.41 1.98 -5.93
N PRO A 53 10.00 0.90 -6.47
CA PRO A 53 9.74 -0.47 -5.99
C PRO A 53 10.17 -0.70 -4.53
N SER A 54 11.10 0.12 -4.02
CA SER A 54 11.63 0.14 -2.65
C SER A 54 12.43 -1.10 -2.23
N ASP A 55 12.43 -2.15 -3.06
CA ASP A 55 13.23 -3.36 -2.93
C ASP A 55 13.33 -4.08 -4.28
N ILE A 56 14.06 -5.20 -4.30
CA ILE A 56 14.45 -5.89 -5.53
C ILE A 56 13.51 -7.02 -5.94
N ARG A 57 12.33 -7.17 -5.31
CA ARG A 57 11.46 -8.33 -5.52
C ARG A 57 11.00 -8.48 -6.97
N HIS A 58 10.67 -7.38 -7.63
CA HIS A 58 10.29 -7.36 -9.04
C HIS A 58 11.46 -7.71 -9.96
N VAL A 59 12.67 -7.27 -9.59
CA VAL A 59 13.89 -7.56 -10.35
C VAL A 59 14.17 -9.05 -10.30
N LEU A 60 14.20 -9.65 -9.11
CA LEU A 60 14.45 -11.08 -8.94
C LEU A 60 13.41 -11.93 -9.67
N HIS A 61 12.13 -11.57 -9.55
CA HIS A 61 11.05 -12.28 -10.26
C HIS A 61 11.20 -12.17 -11.78
N THR A 62 11.52 -10.99 -12.29
CA THR A 62 11.76 -10.78 -13.73
C THR A 62 12.93 -11.64 -14.23
N ILE A 63 14.06 -11.67 -13.50
CA ILE A 63 15.25 -12.45 -13.88
C ILE A 63 14.94 -13.95 -13.84
N ALA A 64 14.31 -14.42 -12.76
CA ALA A 64 13.92 -15.83 -12.61
C ALA A 64 13.01 -16.31 -13.76
N ASN A 65 12.08 -15.48 -14.23
CA ASN A 65 11.15 -15.87 -15.29
C ASN A 65 11.64 -15.58 -16.71
N LYS A 66 12.70 -14.79 -16.89
CA LYS A 66 13.19 -14.37 -18.21
C LYS A 66 13.41 -15.56 -19.15
N ARG A 67 13.93 -16.68 -18.66
CA ARG A 67 14.16 -17.88 -19.49
C ARG A 67 12.88 -18.42 -20.14
N HIS A 68 11.73 -18.20 -19.52
CA HIS A 68 10.42 -18.64 -20.03
C HIS A 68 9.72 -17.57 -20.87
N THR A 69 9.89 -16.29 -20.52
CA THR A 69 9.13 -15.18 -21.13
C THR A 69 9.90 -14.41 -22.20
N ALA A 70 11.24 -14.42 -22.16
CA ALA A 70 12.12 -13.60 -23.00
C ALA A 70 13.54 -14.20 -23.17
N GLN A 71 13.65 -15.51 -23.38
CA GLN A 71 14.92 -16.27 -23.38
C GLN A 71 16.05 -15.58 -24.16
N ASN A 72 15.79 -15.21 -25.42
CA ASN A 72 16.79 -14.68 -26.35
C ASN A 72 16.77 -13.15 -26.49
N ARG A 73 15.99 -12.44 -25.67
CA ARG A 73 15.84 -10.99 -25.78
C ARG A 73 16.59 -10.28 -24.64
N PRO A 74 17.38 -9.23 -24.93
CA PRO A 74 17.92 -8.41 -23.87
C PRO A 74 16.80 -7.71 -23.09
N VAL A 75 16.94 -7.64 -21.76
CA VAL A 75 15.98 -6.99 -20.87
C VAL A 75 16.72 -5.97 -20.01
N ASN A 76 16.36 -4.69 -20.19
CA ASN A 76 16.89 -3.59 -19.40
C ASN A 76 15.86 -3.20 -18.34
N ILE A 77 16.24 -3.29 -17.06
CA ILE A 77 15.40 -2.96 -15.91
C ILE A 77 15.89 -1.66 -15.30
N TYR A 78 15.14 -0.59 -15.49
CA TYR A 78 15.43 0.73 -14.95
C TYR A 78 14.76 0.86 -13.59
N MET A 79 15.57 1.00 -12.53
CA MET A 79 15.08 1.11 -11.16
C MET A 79 15.17 2.55 -10.72
N TYR A 80 14.02 3.22 -10.61
CA TYR A 80 13.96 4.59 -10.14
C TYR A 80 13.60 4.65 -8.67
N GLU A 81 14.46 5.30 -7.89
CA GLU A 81 14.20 5.65 -6.49
C GLU A 81 14.38 7.14 -6.23
N ARG A 82 13.49 7.70 -5.41
CA ARG A 82 13.60 9.12 -4.99
C ARG A 82 14.72 9.30 -3.97
N SER A 83 14.83 8.38 -3.03
CA SER A 83 15.82 8.39 -1.96
C SER A 83 17.06 7.63 -2.43
N ILE A 84 18.23 8.20 -2.15
CA ILE A 84 19.50 7.57 -2.49
C ILE A 84 19.77 6.34 -1.61
N GLU A 85 19.19 6.33 -0.40
CA GLU A 85 19.28 5.26 0.58
C GLU A 85 18.52 4.02 0.15
N SER A 86 17.30 4.17 -0.37
CA SER A 86 16.55 3.05 -0.97
C SER A 86 17.32 2.46 -2.15
N LEU A 87 17.84 3.30 -3.05
CA LEU A 87 18.61 2.86 -4.21
C LEU A 87 19.90 2.12 -3.81
N ALA A 88 20.66 2.67 -2.86
CA ALA A 88 21.87 2.03 -2.35
C ALA A 88 21.54 0.65 -1.76
N ARG A 89 20.45 0.56 -1.01
CA ARG A 89 20.04 -0.67 -0.35
C ARG A 89 19.57 -1.73 -1.34
N GLU A 90 18.97 -1.36 -2.47
CA GLU A 90 18.69 -2.29 -3.57
C GLU A 90 19.99 -2.89 -4.12
N LEU A 91 21.05 -2.10 -4.30
CA LEU A 91 22.37 -2.60 -4.70
C LEU A 91 22.96 -3.57 -3.67
N LEU A 92 22.82 -3.25 -2.38
CA LEU A 92 23.25 -4.15 -1.29
C LEU A 92 22.48 -5.48 -1.32
N LEU A 93 21.16 -5.44 -1.49
CA LEU A 93 20.33 -6.65 -1.54
C LEU A 93 20.68 -7.51 -2.76
N LEU A 94 21.04 -6.90 -3.90
CA LEU A 94 21.57 -7.62 -5.06
C LEU A 94 22.93 -8.27 -4.75
N GLU A 95 23.87 -7.55 -4.14
CA GLU A 95 25.17 -8.12 -3.72
C GLU A 95 25.00 -9.29 -2.76
N VAL A 96 24.04 -9.20 -1.82
CA VAL A 96 23.75 -10.28 -0.87
C VAL A 96 23.10 -11.47 -1.57
N PHE A 97 22.16 -11.23 -2.48
CA PHE A 97 21.46 -12.29 -3.21
C PHE A 97 22.40 -13.07 -4.14
N PHE A 98 23.31 -12.36 -4.82
CA PHE A 98 24.31 -12.94 -5.72
C PHE A 98 25.64 -13.28 -5.04
N ASP A 99 25.64 -13.50 -3.73
CA ASP A 99 26.81 -14.00 -3.02
C ASP A 99 26.92 -15.53 -3.11
N PHE A 100 27.50 -16.00 -4.21
CA PHE A 100 27.70 -17.43 -4.48
C PHE A 100 28.56 -18.17 -3.45
N GLU A 101 29.27 -17.46 -2.58
CA GLU A 101 30.08 -18.08 -1.51
C GLU A 101 29.21 -18.61 -0.37
N LEU A 102 28.01 -18.05 -0.18
CA LEU A 102 27.08 -18.48 0.86
C LEU A 102 26.15 -19.58 0.37
N PRO A 103 25.96 -20.68 1.13
CA PRO A 103 24.91 -21.65 0.86
C PRO A 103 23.52 -21.00 0.86
N PHE A 104 22.59 -21.51 0.06
CA PHE A 104 21.25 -20.92 -0.12
C PHE A 104 20.54 -20.59 1.19
N ARG A 105 20.50 -21.52 2.14
CA ARG A 105 19.87 -21.29 3.46
C ARG A 105 20.48 -20.11 4.22
N GLN A 106 21.81 -20.05 4.28
CA GLN A 106 22.51 -18.96 4.96
C GLN A 106 22.28 -17.62 4.24
N ARG A 107 22.23 -17.65 2.91
CA ARG A 107 21.99 -16.48 2.07
C ARG A 107 20.58 -15.93 2.24
N CYS A 108 19.55 -16.79 2.24
CA CYS A 108 18.17 -16.39 2.53
C CYS A 108 18.06 -15.75 3.92
N ASN A 109 18.68 -16.34 4.94
CA ASN A 109 18.65 -15.78 6.30
C ASN A 109 19.34 -14.41 6.37
N ALA A 110 20.54 -14.29 5.80
CA ALA A 110 21.27 -13.01 5.76
C ALA A 110 20.49 -11.94 4.98
N PHE A 111 19.91 -12.32 3.84
CA PHE A 111 19.06 -11.44 3.02
C PHE A 111 17.88 -10.92 3.84
N LEU A 112 17.11 -11.80 4.48
CA LEU A 112 15.91 -11.42 5.24
C LEU A 112 16.26 -10.60 6.48
N GLU A 113 17.34 -10.88 7.18
CA GLU A 113 17.81 -10.05 8.29
C GLU A 113 18.18 -8.63 7.84
N ILE A 114 18.97 -8.50 6.77
CA ILE A 114 19.35 -7.20 6.22
C ILE A 114 18.10 -6.47 5.71
N PHE A 115 17.17 -7.20 5.09
CA PHE A 115 15.95 -6.68 4.52
C PHE A 115 14.96 -6.19 5.58
N GLY A 116 14.56 -7.01 6.54
CA GLY A 116 13.42 -6.70 7.40
C GLY A 116 13.73 -6.09 8.76
N ASN A 117 14.94 -6.30 9.29
CA ASN A 117 15.18 -6.08 10.71
C ASN A 117 15.88 -4.76 11.01
N ALA A 118 15.37 -4.03 12.00
CA ALA A 118 16.04 -2.88 12.61
C ALA A 118 17.27 -3.27 13.44
N PHE A 119 17.27 -4.50 13.99
CA PHE A 119 18.39 -5.08 14.71
C PHE A 119 18.83 -6.40 14.06
N ILE A 120 20.12 -6.58 13.91
CA ILE A 120 20.75 -7.71 13.23
C ILE A 120 21.72 -8.43 14.17
N HIS A 121 22.17 -9.61 13.74
CA HIS A 121 23.18 -10.36 14.49
C HIS A 121 24.52 -9.61 14.50
N VAL A 122 25.10 -9.44 15.69
CA VAL A 122 26.27 -8.58 15.92
C VAL A 122 27.54 -9.03 15.20
N THR A 123 27.86 -10.32 15.17
CA THR A 123 29.13 -10.83 14.61
C THR A 123 28.97 -11.53 13.26
N ARG A 124 27.73 -11.75 12.82
CA ARG A 124 27.49 -12.51 11.57
C ARG A 124 27.04 -11.55 10.50
N THR A 125 25.90 -10.92 10.74
CA THR A 125 25.26 -10.06 9.76
C THR A 125 25.91 -8.68 9.71
N ALA A 126 26.32 -8.09 10.84
CA ALA A 126 26.99 -6.78 10.82
C ALA A 126 28.38 -6.83 10.16
N ASP A 127 29.21 -7.83 10.50
CA ASP A 127 30.52 -8.05 9.84
C ASP A 127 30.37 -8.35 8.35
N TYR A 128 29.34 -9.13 7.98
CA TYR A 128 29.03 -9.41 6.59
C TYR A 128 28.60 -8.16 5.80
N ILE A 129 27.80 -7.26 6.39
CA ILE A 129 27.47 -5.97 5.77
C ILE A 129 28.75 -5.14 5.53
N ASP A 130 29.69 -5.09 6.48
CA ASP A 130 30.96 -4.37 6.29
C ASP A 130 31.76 -4.92 5.09
N GLN A 131 31.75 -6.25 4.88
CA GLN A 131 32.36 -6.87 3.71
C GLN A 131 31.67 -6.47 2.40
N LYS A 132 30.33 -6.53 2.37
CA LYS A 132 29.53 -6.13 1.20
C LYS A 132 29.65 -4.62 0.90
N VAL A 133 29.77 -3.77 1.93
CA VAL A 133 30.07 -2.34 1.79
C VAL A 133 31.35 -2.12 0.99
N ASN A 134 32.43 -2.84 1.32
CA ASN A 134 33.68 -2.71 0.57
C ASN A 134 33.54 -3.20 -0.89
N SER A 135 32.73 -4.23 -1.13
CA SER A 135 32.44 -4.75 -2.47
C SER A 135 31.68 -3.71 -3.30
N LEU A 136 30.64 -3.09 -2.73
CA LEU A 136 29.88 -2.01 -3.37
C LEU A 136 30.72 -0.76 -3.64
N LEU A 137 31.60 -0.37 -2.72
CA LEU A 137 32.51 0.76 -2.95
C LEU A 137 33.48 0.45 -4.09
N SER A 138 33.98 -0.79 -4.16
CA SER A 138 34.81 -1.24 -5.28
C SER A 138 34.05 -1.20 -6.62
N LEU A 139 32.77 -1.57 -6.63
CA LEU A 139 31.89 -1.42 -7.79
C LEU A 139 31.76 0.06 -8.20
N LEU A 140 31.42 0.94 -7.25
CA LEU A 140 31.20 2.37 -7.52
C LEU A 140 32.45 3.10 -8.03
N HIS A 141 33.60 2.81 -7.45
CA HIS A 141 34.87 3.50 -7.73
C HIS A 141 35.62 2.93 -8.92
N TYR A 142 35.61 1.61 -9.08
CA TYR A 142 36.51 0.92 -10.00
C TYR A 142 35.80 0.06 -11.05
N GLY A 143 34.47 -0.10 -10.98
CA GLY A 143 33.76 -1.03 -11.86
C GLY A 143 34.26 -2.45 -11.67
N ARG A 144 34.21 -2.95 -10.43
CA ARG A 144 34.70 -4.28 -10.06
C ARG A 144 33.69 -5.00 -9.17
N GLY A 145 33.66 -6.32 -9.29
CA GLY A 145 32.74 -7.18 -8.56
C GLY A 145 31.77 -7.86 -9.52
N PHE A 146 30.95 -8.76 -8.99
CA PHE A 146 30.01 -9.53 -9.78
C PHE A 146 28.97 -8.64 -10.49
N LEU A 147 28.50 -7.59 -9.82
CA LEU A 147 27.45 -6.72 -10.35
C LEU A 147 27.91 -5.75 -11.45
N ASP A 148 29.21 -5.60 -11.70
CA ASP A 148 29.73 -4.65 -12.72
C ASP A 148 29.18 -4.95 -14.13
N GLU A 149 29.11 -6.22 -14.50
CA GLU A 149 28.58 -6.64 -15.80
C GLU A 149 27.09 -6.30 -15.94
N TYR A 150 26.34 -6.35 -14.84
CA TYR A 150 24.88 -6.27 -14.87
C TYR A 150 24.33 -4.89 -14.52
N ILE A 151 25.08 -4.05 -13.80
CA ILE A 151 24.61 -2.73 -13.34
C ILE A 151 25.20 -1.62 -14.20
N ASP A 152 24.35 -0.71 -14.69
CA ASP A 152 24.77 0.49 -15.42
C ASP A 152 24.62 1.75 -14.56
N LEU A 153 25.74 2.22 -14.00
CA LEU A 153 25.78 3.43 -13.18
C LEU A 153 25.93 4.72 -14.01
N ASN A 154 26.01 4.64 -15.34
CA ASN A 154 26.26 5.81 -16.19
C ASN A 154 25.05 6.75 -16.28
N HIS A 155 23.86 6.26 -15.92
CA HIS A 155 22.64 7.06 -15.90
C HIS A 155 22.50 7.95 -14.65
N LEU A 156 23.34 7.73 -13.64
CA LEU A 156 23.44 8.55 -12.45
C LEU A 156 24.35 9.75 -12.69
N LYS A 157 23.97 10.90 -12.12
CA LYS A 157 24.83 12.08 -12.11
C LYS A 157 26.00 11.86 -11.15
N SER A 158 27.14 12.52 -11.39
CA SER A 158 28.30 12.46 -10.50
C SER A 158 27.93 12.74 -9.05
N ARG A 159 27.13 13.78 -8.79
CA ARG A 159 26.64 14.10 -7.44
C ARG A 159 25.87 12.93 -6.80
N SER A 160 25.01 12.26 -7.55
CA SER A 160 24.25 11.10 -7.05
C SER A 160 25.15 9.90 -6.77
N ARG A 161 26.27 9.75 -7.50
CA ARG A 161 27.28 8.72 -7.21
C ARG A 161 28.04 9.05 -5.93
N ASP A 162 28.36 10.31 -5.69
CA ASP A 162 28.96 10.76 -4.42
C ASP A 162 28.00 10.53 -3.24
N ASP A 163 26.70 10.84 -3.43
CA ASP A 163 25.68 10.61 -2.40
C ASP A 163 25.47 9.10 -2.13
N LEU A 164 25.57 8.22 -3.15
CA LEU A 164 25.58 6.76 -2.98
C LEU A 164 26.79 6.29 -2.16
N ASP A 165 27.98 6.79 -2.50
CA ASP A 165 29.23 6.48 -1.81
C ASP A 165 29.12 6.84 -0.32
N GLU A 166 28.73 8.08 -0.01
CA GLU A 166 28.53 8.54 1.37
C GLU A 166 27.52 7.66 2.12
N THR A 167 26.41 7.31 1.47
CA THR A 167 25.38 6.45 2.04
C THR A 167 25.92 5.07 2.39
N ILE A 168 26.64 4.43 1.46
CA ILE A 168 27.22 3.08 1.63
C ILE A 168 28.30 3.10 2.73
N GLN A 169 29.15 4.13 2.77
CA GLN A 169 30.12 4.30 3.84
C GLN A 169 29.43 4.45 5.22
N SER A 170 28.26 5.07 5.26
CA SER A 170 27.51 5.29 6.51
C SER A 170 27.01 4.00 7.18
N TRP A 171 27.05 2.87 6.46
CA TRP A 171 26.62 1.56 6.98
C TRP A 171 27.71 0.83 7.76
N LYS A 172 28.96 1.29 7.70
CA LYS A 172 30.07 0.68 8.43
C LYS A 172 29.79 0.63 9.93
N GLN A 173 30.23 -0.43 10.60
CA GLN A 173 30.04 -0.59 12.05
C GLN A 173 30.66 0.55 12.87
N SER A 174 31.73 1.18 12.38
CA SER A 174 32.36 2.35 13.01
C SER A 174 31.45 3.58 13.07
N VAL A 175 30.40 3.65 12.24
CA VAL A 175 29.46 4.76 12.21
C VAL A 175 28.39 4.54 13.27
N THR A 176 28.10 5.56 14.07
CA THR A 176 27.07 5.47 15.12
C THR A 176 25.67 5.49 14.51
N PHE A 177 24.79 4.61 14.99
CA PHE A 177 23.37 4.60 14.64
C PHE A 177 22.53 4.03 15.78
N ASP A 178 21.96 4.89 16.60
CA ASP A 178 21.10 4.49 17.73
C ASP A 178 19.68 4.20 17.27
N VAL A 179 19.52 3.04 16.62
CA VAL A 179 18.22 2.61 16.08
C VAL A 179 17.16 2.43 17.18
N ALA A 180 17.58 2.10 18.41
CA ALA A 180 16.68 1.89 19.54
C ALA A 180 15.95 3.19 19.92
N THR A 181 16.72 4.26 20.18
CA THR A 181 16.16 5.56 20.53
C THR A 181 15.36 6.17 19.37
N LEU A 182 15.89 6.09 18.13
CA LEU A 182 15.22 6.61 16.94
C LEU A 182 13.87 5.92 16.70
N ARG A 183 13.81 4.60 16.86
CA ARG A 183 12.57 3.84 16.74
C ARG A 183 11.60 4.19 17.85
N ASP A 184 12.05 4.25 19.09
CA ASP A 184 11.21 4.59 20.24
C ASP A 184 10.54 5.96 20.07
N HIS A 185 11.29 6.97 19.61
CA HIS A 185 10.73 8.29 19.29
C HIS A 185 9.60 8.22 18.27
N ARG A 186 9.73 7.38 17.24
CA ARG A 186 8.69 7.22 16.22
C ARG A 186 7.48 6.48 16.75
N LEU A 187 7.67 5.44 17.55
CA LEU A 187 6.58 4.73 18.21
C LEU A 187 5.82 5.68 19.16
N ARG A 188 6.52 6.48 19.97
CA ARG A 188 5.90 7.49 20.84
C ARG A 188 5.13 8.54 20.06
N HIS A 189 5.68 9.01 18.94
CA HIS A 189 4.98 9.96 18.07
C HIS A 189 3.70 9.37 17.47
N PHE A 190 3.74 8.11 17.02
CA PHE A 190 2.60 7.44 16.41
C PHE A 190 1.49 7.10 17.42
N TYR A 191 1.86 6.44 18.53
CA TYR A 191 0.89 5.99 19.52
C TYR A 191 0.44 7.10 20.47
N GLN A 192 1.26 8.12 20.69
CA GLN A 192 1.02 9.26 21.58
C GLN A 192 0.66 8.77 23.00
N LEU A 193 -0.44 9.27 23.58
CA LEU A 193 -0.94 8.88 24.90
C LEU A 193 -1.26 7.38 25.03
N ARG A 194 -1.29 6.64 23.90
CA ARG A 194 -1.59 5.20 23.87
C ARG A 194 -0.33 4.34 23.78
N TYR A 195 0.87 4.94 23.84
CA TYR A 195 2.14 4.23 23.68
C TYR A 195 2.28 3.06 24.67
N ASP A 196 1.88 3.24 25.92
CA ASP A 196 1.95 2.20 26.94
C ASP A 196 0.92 1.07 26.73
N TYR A 197 -0.14 1.33 25.96
CA TYR A 197 -1.20 0.37 25.63
C TYR A 197 -1.12 -0.15 24.19
N ARG A 198 0.01 0.08 23.50
CA ARG A 198 0.16 -0.15 22.05
C ARG A 198 -0.09 -1.58 21.61
N ASP A 199 0.15 -2.57 22.47
CA ASP A 199 -0.10 -3.98 22.14
C ASP A 199 -1.57 -4.24 21.79
N ASN A 200 -2.50 -3.58 22.49
CA ASN A 200 -3.93 -3.65 22.17
C ASN A 200 -4.25 -3.04 20.80
N LEU A 201 -3.51 -1.99 20.41
CA LEU A 201 -3.67 -1.37 19.10
C LEU A 201 -3.08 -2.22 17.98
N ILE A 202 -1.92 -2.84 18.22
CA ILE A 202 -1.29 -3.74 17.27
C ILE A 202 -2.19 -4.97 17.03
N ASP A 203 -2.74 -5.53 18.10
CA ASP A 203 -3.68 -6.66 18.03
C ASP A 203 -4.95 -6.31 17.25
N TRP A 204 -5.48 -5.10 17.47
CA TRP A 204 -6.61 -4.58 16.72
C TRP A 204 -6.27 -4.37 15.23
N ASP A 205 -5.13 -3.73 14.93
CA ASP A 205 -4.65 -3.50 13.55
C ASP A 205 -4.53 -4.84 12.81
N TYR A 206 -3.96 -5.85 13.47
CA TYR A 206 -3.81 -7.20 12.93
C TYR A 206 -5.18 -7.85 12.66
N THR A 207 -6.01 -7.99 13.68
CA THR A 207 -7.26 -8.77 13.62
C THR A 207 -8.30 -8.11 12.72
N MET A 208 -8.38 -6.77 12.74
CA MET A 208 -9.42 -6.04 12.02
C MET A 208 -9.03 -5.70 10.59
N THR A 209 -7.73 -5.73 10.27
CA THR A 209 -7.21 -5.25 8.98
C THR A 209 -6.35 -6.30 8.30
N LEU A 210 -5.17 -6.63 8.84
CA LEU A 210 -4.20 -7.48 8.16
C LEU A 210 -4.72 -8.91 7.95
N LYS A 211 -5.26 -9.56 9.00
CA LYS A 211 -5.75 -10.95 8.95
C LYS A 211 -6.88 -11.16 7.96
N LYS A 212 -7.64 -10.10 7.61
CA LYS A 212 -8.78 -10.18 6.68
C LYS A 212 -8.37 -10.10 5.22
N ILE A 213 -7.12 -9.73 4.94
CA ILE A 213 -6.58 -9.75 3.59
C ILE A 213 -6.26 -11.21 3.25
N GLU A 214 -6.64 -11.64 2.05
CA GLU A 214 -6.36 -12.98 1.54
C GLU A 214 -4.86 -13.28 1.60
N HIS A 215 -4.52 -14.52 1.99
CA HIS A 215 -3.17 -15.04 2.24
C HIS A 215 -2.32 -14.28 3.31
N ALA A 216 -2.73 -13.10 3.76
CA ALA A 216 -2.01 -12.33 4.79
C ALA A 216 -2.12 -12.92 6.20
N SER A 217 -3.05 -13.86 6.43
CA SER A 217 -3.18 -14.57 7.70
C SER A 217 -1.92 -15.38 8.05
N VAL A 218 -1.10 -15.75 7.06
CA VAL A 218 0.20 -16.43 7.23
C VAL A 218 1.20 -15.60 8.02
N ILE A 219 1.01 -14.28 8.09
CA ILE A 219 1.73 -13.42 9.03
C ILE A 219 1.17 -13.71 10.41
N HIS A 220 1.89 -14.44 11.25
CA HIS A 220 1.38 -14.79 12.57
C HIS A 220 1.25 -13.55 13.47
N SER A 221 0.23 -13.52 14.34
CA SER A 221 -0.04 -12.37 15.22
C SER A 221 1.15 -12.05 16.13
N SER A 222 1.88 -13.08 16.60
CA SER A 222 3.09 -12.90 17.40
C SER A 222 4.23 -12.29 16.59
N GLN A 223 4.43 -12.68 15.32
CA GLN A 223 5.45 -12.11 14.44
C GLN A 223 5.16 -10.65 14.11
N TYR A 224 3.89 -10.33 13.83
CA TYR A 224 3.48 -8.95 13.59
C TYR A 224 3.65 -8.09 14.85
N ARG A 225 3.24 -8.60 16.03
CA ARG A 225 3.41 -7.92 17.31
C ARG A 225 4.88 -7.72 17.68
N MET A 226 5.70 -8.75 17.50
CA MET A 226 7.15 -8.69 17.73
C MET A 226 7.76 -7.57 16.89
N TRP A 227 7.57 -7.61 15.56
CA TRP A 227 8.09 -6.59 14.66
C TRP A 227 7.61 -5.17 14.98
N ARG A 228 6.31 -4.98 15.23
CA ARG A 228 5.75 -3.65 15.59
C ARG A 228 6.40 -3.09 16.85
N ASN A 229 6.76 -3.92 17.82
CA ASN A 229 7.40 -3.51 19.06
C ASN A 229 8.93 -3.36 18.96
N THR A 230 9.63 -4.34 18.38
CA THR A 230 11.11 -4.43 18.42
C THR A 230 11.76 -3.99 17.13
N GLY A 231 11.04 -4.03 16.01
CA GLY A 231 11.59 -3.84 14.67
C GLY A 231 12.32 -5.07 14.12
N ILE A 232 12.27 -6.21 14.80
CA ILE A 232 12.81 -7.49 14.32
C ILE A 232 11.67 -8.23 13.61
N ALA A 233 11.81 -8.45 12.30
CA ALA A 233 10.82 -9.15 11.48
C ALA A 233 11.16 -10.63 11.32
N PHE A 234 12.44 -10.95 11.12
CA PHE A 234 12.91 -12.29 10.80
C PHE A 234 13.87 -12.77 11.89
N GLU A 235 13.52 -13.90 12.52
CA GLU A 235 14.31 -14.55 13.56
C GLU A 235 14.64 -15.98 13.12
N PHE A 236 15.89 -16.40 13.33
CA PHE A 236 16.40 -17.69 12.88
C PHE A 236 17.12 -18.43 14.02
N GLY A 237 16.51 -19.49 14.51
CA GLY A 237 17.01 -20.25 15.66
C GLY A 237 17.09 -19.41 16.93
N ASP A 238 17.96 -19.80 17.86
CA ASP A 238 18.12 -19.13 19.17
C ASP A 238 19.08 -17.92 19.13
N GLN A 239 19.10 -17.20 18.01
CA GLN A 239 20.01 -16.07 17.80
C GLN A 239 19.52 -14.80 18.50
N LYS A 240 20.46 -13.90 18.83
CA LYS A 240 20.17 -12.59 19.40
C LYS A 240 20.45 -11.47 18.41
N TYR A 241 19.50 -10.55 18.30
CA TYR A 241 19.54 -9.41 17.40
C TYR A 241 19.73 -8.13 18.20
N THR A 242 20.97 -7.68 18.35
CA THR A 242 21.33 -6.56 19.22
C THR A 242 22.11 -5.45 18.52
N ALA A 243 22.72 -5.73 17.36
CA ALA A 243 23.43 -4.71 16.60
C ALA A 243 22.46 -3.92 15.72
N PRO A 244 22.64 -2.61 15.55
CA PRO A 244 21.74 -1.81 14.73
C PRO A 244 21.98 -2.06 13.24
N ASN A 245 20.89 -2.28 12.50
CA ASN A 245 20.94 -2.37 11.04
C ASN A 245 21.08 -0.97 10.43
N ARG A 246 22.31 -0.56 10.17
CA ARG A 246 22.64 0.77 9.64
C ARG A 246 22.12 1.00 8.22
N THR A 247 21.80 -0.07 7.49
CA THR A 247 21.24 0.00 6.14
C THR A 247 19.81 0.54 6.13
N MET A 248 19.15 0.61 7.29
CA MET A 248 17.82 1.23 7.46
C MET A 248 17.89 2.73 7.81
N ALA A 249 19.10 3.29 7.96
CA ALA A 249 19.27 4.72 8.20
C ALA A 249 18.93 5.50 6.92
N ALA A 250 18.20 6.60 7.07
CA ALA A 250 17.90 7.51 5.97
C ALA A 250 17.89 8.96 6.44
N TYR A 251 17.89 9.90 5.51
CA TYR A 251 17.79 11.32 5.76
C TYR A 251 16.41 11.85 5.38
N THR A 252 15.89 12.76 6.21
CA THR A 252 14.70 13.56 5.87
C THR A 252 14.95 15.02 6.20
N GLU A 253 14.29 15.91 5.47
CA GLU A 253 14.27 17.33 5.83
C GLU A 253 13.52 17.53 7.16
N ALA A 254 14.15 18.26 8.07
CA ALA A 254 13.60 18.70 9.33
C ALA A 254 13.85 20.21 9.50
N ARG A 255 13.06 20.87 10.33
CA ARG A 255 13.30 22.27 10.69
C ARG A 255 14.07 22.33 12.00
N ASN A 256 15.19 23.04 12.01
CA ASN A 256 15.88 23.33 13.26
C ASN A 256 15.12 24.41 14.07
N ARG A 257 15.62 24.72 15.27
CA ARG A 257 15.03 25.74 16.16
C ARG A 257 14.93 27.13 15.52
N ASN A 258 15.80 27.42 14.54
CA ASN A 258 15.83 28.67 13.81
C ASN A 258 14.96 28.64 12.54
N HIS A 259 14.08 27.63 12.40
CA HIS A 259 13.20 27.39 11.25
C HIS A 259 13.89 27.18 9.90
N SER A 260 15.22 27.04 9.86
CA SER A 260 15.94 26.63 8.65
C SER A 260 15.84 25.12 8.42
N SER A 261 15.81 24.70 7.15
CA SER A 261 15.77 23.29 6.78
C SER A 261 17.14 22.67 6.99
N VAL A 262 17.17 21.50 7.64
CA VAL A 262 18.35 20.68 7.88
C VAL A 262 18.01 19.23 7.56
N LEU A 263 18.95 18.50 6.96
CA LEU A 263 18.78 17.06 6.77
C LEU A 263 19.08 16.34 8.08
N CYS A 264 18.15 15.49 8.53
CA CYS A 264 18.24 14.72 9.75
C CYS A 264 18.35 13.23 9.42
N ARG A 265 19.48 12.63 9.80
CA ARG A 265 19.68 11.18 9.74
C ARG A 265 18.83 10.51 10.83
N GLY A 266 18.07 9.49 10.47
CA GLY A 266 17.21 8.77 11.40
C GLY A 266 16.70 7.44 10.84
N LEU A 267 15.82 6.79 11.59
CA LEU A 267 15.10 5.61 11.13
C LEU A 267 13.76 6.05 10.54
N TRP A 268 13.68 6.29 9.23
CA TRP A 268 12.46 6.83 8.59
C TRP A 268 11.63 5.80 7.83
N THR A 269 11.82 4.52 8.16
CA THR A 269 11.20 3.35 7.51
C THR A 269 9.75 3.10 7.95
N ASP A 270 9.00 2.18 7.36
CA ASP A 270 7.65 1.90 7.84
C ASP A 270 7.65 1.23 9.24
N ILE A 271 6.70 1.60 10.10
CA ILE A 271 6.48 0.99 11.44
C ILE A 271 5.08 0.39 11.62
N ILE A 272 4.29 0.35 10.54
CA ILE A 272 2.91 -0.13 10.44
C ILE A 272 2.82 -1.28 9.42
N ILE A 273 3.30 -1.07 8.19
CA ILE A 273 3.28 -2.07 7.11
C ILE A 273 4.60 -2.82 7.14
N SER A 274 4.54 -4.12 7.44
CA SER A 274 5.69 -4.97 7.67
C SER A 274 6.42 -5.37 6.37
N PRO A 275 7.72 -5.69 6.44
CA PRO A 275 8.49 -6.21 5.29
C PRO A 275 7.97 -7.56 4.76
N TYR A 276 7.14 -8.26 5.54
CA TYR A 276 6.51 -9.52 5.17
C TYR A 276 5.75 -9.47 3.84
N ILE A 277 5.21 -8.31 3.45
CA ILE A 277 4.37 -8.20 2.25
C ILE A 277 5.15 -8.48 0.96
N SER A 278 6.43 -8.09 0.89
CA SER A 278 7.22 -8.20 -0.34
C SER A 278 7.43 -9.65 -0.82
N PHE A 279 7.66 -10.57 0.13
CA PHE A 279 8.05 -11.95 -0.17
C PHE A 279 7.27 -13.01 0.60
N GLY A 280 6.36 -12.65 1.51
CA GLY A 280 5.90 -13.57 2.56
C GLY A 280 4.39 -13.76 2.65
N VAL A 281 3.61 -13.23 1.71
CA VAL A 281 2.13 -13.31 1.71
C VAL A 281 1.54 -13.90 0.44
N ASP A 282 2.39 -14.32 -0.50
CA ASP A 282 2.01 -14.94 -1.77
C ASP A 282 3.18 -15.79 -2.27
N THR A 283 2.93 -16.72 -3.18
CA THR A 283 3.97 -17.57 -3.80
C THR A 283 4.04 -17.33 -5.30
N ILE A 284 5.26 -17.33 -5.84
CA ILE A 284 5.54 -16.96 -7.24
C ILE A 284 4.94 -17.94 -8.26
N GLU A 285 4.79 -19.20 -7.88
CA GLU A 285 4.25 -20.28 -8.71
C GLU A 285 2.87 -20.64 -8.19
N ALA A 286 1.85 -20.30 -8.98
CA ALA A 286 0.51 -20.10 -8.42
C ALA A 286 -0.27 -21.38 -8.16
N GLU A 287 -0.10 -22.50 -8.87
CA GLU A 287 -1.11 -23.57 -8.81
C GLU A 287 -0.56 -25.01 -8.93
N ASP A 288 0.68 -25.23 -9.42
CA ASP A 288 1.18 -26.60 -9.75
C ASP A 288 2.44 -27.05 -8.95
N SER A 289 3.02 -26.23 -8.07
CA SER A 289 4.34 -26.47 -7.43
C SER A 289 4.28 -27.11 -6.04
N GLY A 290 3.07 -27.40 -5.53
CA GLY A 290 2.88 -27.88 -4.15
C GLY A 290 3.09 -26.80 -3.07
N ALA A 291 3.27 -25.52 -3.47
CA ALA A 291 3.44 -24.38 -2.56
C ALA A 291 2.18 -24.04 -1.75
N GLU A 292 0.99 -24.49 -2.19
CA GLU A 292 -0.29 -24.29 -1.48
C GLU A 292 -0.24 -24.74 -0.02
N VAL A 293 0.59 -25.74 0.29
CA VAL A 293 0.77 -26.27 1.64
C VAL A 293 1.29 -25.22 2.62
N LEU A 294 1.95 -24.16 2.13
CA LEU A 294 2.45 -23.03 2.92
C LEU A 294 1.33 -22.12 3.45
N PHE A 295 0.13 -22.21 2.87
CA PHE A 295 -1.06 -21.47 3.32
C PHE A 295 -2.10 -22.39 3.98
N GLU A 296 -1.73 -23.65 4.26
CA GLU A 296 -2.61 -24.61 4.92
C GLU A 296 -3.00 -24.11 6.33
N ILE A 297 -4.31 -23.99 6.57
CA ILE A 297 -4.88 -23.63 7.86
C ILE A 297 -5.32 -24.91 8.57
N GLN A 298 -4.75 -25.15 9.75
CA GLN A 298 -5.16 -26.23 10.64
C GLN A 298 -6.41 -25.84 11.42
N ASN A 299 -7.25 -26.83 11.71
CA ASN A 299 -8.49 -26.70 12.48
C ASN A 299 -9.47 -25.66 11.88
N GLU A 300 -9.55 -25.60 10.56
CA GLU A 300 -10.47 -24.69 9.87
C GLU A 300 -11.94 -24.93 10.30
N GLY A 301 -12.65 -23.84 10.57
CA GLY A 301 -14.08 -23.88 10.96
C GLY A 301 -14.33 -24.24 12.42
N THR A 302 -13.28 -24.45 13.22
CA THR A 302 -13.39 -24.76 14.66
C THR A 302 -13.30 -23.52 15.56
N GLY A 303 -12.95 -22.36 15.01
CA GLY A 303 -12.62 -21.15 15.78
C GLY A 303 -11.22 -21.18 16.42
N MET A 304 -10.44 -22.23 16.17
CA MET A 304 -9.03 -22.35 16.56
C MET A 304 -8.11 -22.42 15.33
N GLU A 305 -8.43 -21.63 14.31
CA GLU A 305 -7.69 -21.64 13.04
C GLU A 305 -6.26 -21.16 13.24
N GLN A 306 -5.30 -21.97 12.79
CA GLN A 306 -3.88 -21.64 12.84
C GLN A 306 -3.23 -21.98 11.50
N ASN A 307 -2.48 -21.02 10.94
CA ASN A 307 -1.64 -21.33 9.79
C ASN A 307 -0.55 -22.30 10.22
N ARG A 308 -0.39 -23.39 9.46
CA ARG A 308 0.66 -24.37 9.71
C ARG A 308 2.05 -23.75 9.55
N HIS A 309 2.20 -22.96 8.48
CA HIS A 309 3.41 -22.23 8.20
C HIS A 309 3.23 -20.74 8.49
N ASN A 310 4.34 -20.03 8.53
CA ASN A 310 4.37 -18.60 8.81
C ASN A 310 5.05 -17.80 7.69
N THR A 311 4.91 -16.48 7.72
CA THR A 311 5.42 -15.61 6.65
C THR A 311 6.92 -15.70 6.42
N THR A 312 7.73 -16.01 7.46
CA THR A 312 9.18 -16.19 7.29
C THR A 312 9.50 -17.40 6.42
N GLU A 313 8.72 -18.47 6.58
CA GLU A 313 8.81 -19.68 5.77
C GLU A 313 8.44 -19.42 4.30
N VAL A 314 7.38 -18.65 4.06
CA VAL A 314 6.99 -18.22 2.70
C VAL A 314 8.07 -17.35 2.05
N CYS A 315 8.65 -16.40 2.82
CA CYS A 315 9.78 -15.60 2.35
C CYS A 315 10.97 -16.47 1.94
N ILE A 316 11.34 -17.45 2.76
CA ILE A 316 12.43 -18.38 2.45
C ILE A 316 12.11 -19.18 1.19
N TYR A 317 10.90 -19.74 1.09
CA TYR A 317 10.48 -20.50 -0.08
C TYR A 317 10.63 -19.67 -1.36
N ASN A 318 10.09 -18.45 -1.38
CA ASN A 318 10.18 -17.57 -2.56
C ASN A 318 11.63 -17.19 -2.91
N LEU A 319 12.49 -16.94 -1.91
CA LEU A 319 13.92 -16.69 -2.17
C LEU A 319 14.62 -17.93 -2.73
N LEU A 320 14.30 -19.13 -2.23
CA LEU A 320 14.81 -20.39 -2.77
C LEU A 320 14.33 -20.61 -4.22
N THR A 321 13.07 -20.29 -4.52
CA THR A 321 12.54 -20.30 -5.89
C THR A 321 13.34 -19.38 -6.80
N PHE A 322 13.65 -18.15 -6.38
CA PHE A 322 14.51 -17.27 -7.17
C PHE A 322 15.93 -17.82 -7.31
N LEU A 323 16.55 -18.31 -6.24
CA LEU A 323 17.92 -18.84 -6.28
C LEU A 323 18.02 -20.06 -7.20
N HIS A 324 17.12 -21.04 -7.08
CA HIS A 324 17.07 -22.20 -7.97
C HIS A 324 16.80 -21.79 -9.42
N SER A 325 15.86 -20.87 -9.63
CA SER A 325 15.53 -20.44 -10.99
C SER A 325 16.69 -19.72 -11.66
N ILE A 326 17.32 -18.82 -10.94
CA ILE A 326 18.38 -17.98 -11.46
C ILE A 326 19.68 -18.78 -11.59
N GLU A 327 20.14 -19.44 -10.53
CA GLU A 327 21.46 -20.09 -10.49
C GLU A 327 21.47 -21.48 -11.10
N LEU A 328 20.37 -22.24 -10.98
CA LEU A 328 20.33 -23.64 -11.39
C LEU A 328 19.48 -23.88 -12.64
N GLY A 329 18.81 -22.86 -13.17
CA GLY A 329 18.00 -23.01 -14.37
C GLY A 329 16.75 -23.89 -14.18
N MET A 330 16.35 -24.17 -12.93
CA MET A 330 15.22 -25.05 -12.60
C MET A 330 14.21 -24.40 -11.64
N THR A 331 12.97 -24.89 -11.61
CA THR A 331 11.98 -24.51 -10.59
C THR A 331 12.34 -25.15 -9.25
N TYR A 332 12.10 -24.43 -8.15
CA TYR A 332 12.29 -24.98 -6.80
C TYR A 332 11.12 -25.87 -6.41
N GLU A 333 11.41 -27.05 -5.88
CA GLU A 333 10.40 -27.99 -5.40
C GLU A 333 10.81 -28.55 -4.03
N MET A 334 9.85 -28.63 -3.12
CA MET A 334 10.02 -29.37 -1.85
C MET A 334 9.95 -30.87 -2.13
N THR A 335 10.94 -31.66 -1.71
CA THR A 335 10.89 -33.15 -1.81
C THR A 335 9.95 -33.76 -0.77
N SER A 336 9.84 -33.10 0.38
CA SER A 336 9.00 -33.50 1.50
C SER A 336 7.95 -32.43 1.76
N ARG A 337 6.68 -32.86 1.83
CA ARG A 337 5.57 -31.96 2.12
C ARG A 337 5.82 -31.24 3.45
N HIS A 338 5.63 -29.91 3.46
CA HIS A 338 5.87 -29.04 4.63
C HIS A 338 7.33 -28.88 5.08
N ASP A 339 8.30 -29.39 4.32
CA ASP A 339 9.72 -29.12 4.59
C ASP A 339 10.29 -28.20 3.50
N ILE A 340 10.37 -26.91 3.83
CA ILE A 340 10.80 -25.85 2.93
C ILE A 340 12.25 -26.01 2.49
N TYR A 341 13.07 -26.74 3.24
CA TYR A 341 14.49 -26.94 2.90
C TYR A 341 14.75 -28.28 2.21
N SER A 342 13.76 -29.17 2.14
CA SER A 342 13.90 -30.52 1.57
C SER A 342 14.27 -30.55 0.09
N GLY A 343 14.12 -29.44 -0.64
CA GLY A 343 14.55 -29.28 -2.02
C GLY A 343 16.02 -28.90 -2.22
N ILE A 344 16.72 -28.50 -1.14
CA ILE A 344 18.14 -28.14 -1.16
C ILE A 344 19.00 -29.42 -1.12
N GLY A 345 20.23 -29.37 -1.63
CA GLY A 345 21.18 -30.49 -1.59
C GLY A 345 21.10 -31.44 -2.78
N ARG A 346 20.26 -31.13 -3.79
CA ARG A 346 20.15 -31.95 -4.99
C ARG A 346 21.32 -31.70 -5.95
N GLU A 347 21.84 -32.77 -6.55
CA GLU A 347 22.79 -32.72 -7.66
C GLU A 347 22.06 -32.45 -8.97
N ILE A 348 22.57 -31.52 -9.75
CA ILE A 348 22.04 -31.21 -11.07
C ILE A 348 22.63 -32.22 -12.05
N VAL A 349 21.77 -33.05 -12.65
CA VAL A 349 22.17 -33.94 -13.72
C VAL A 349 21.70 -33.35 -15.03
N GLU A 350 22.65 -32.87 -15.84
CA GLU A 350 22.42 -32.53 -17.24
C GLU A 350 22.45 -33.82 -18.06
N LEU A 351 21.30 -34.27 -18.57
CA LEU A 351 21.27 -35.34 -19.56
C LEU A 351 21.28 -34.72 -20.97
N ALA A 352 22.06 -35.30 -21.87
CA ALA A 352 21.76 -35.22 -23.29
C ALA A 352 20.62 -36.21 -23.57
N ASP A 353 19.64 -35.82 -24.37
CA ASP A 353 18.65 -36.79 -24.87
C ASP A 353 19.31 -37.81 -25.81
N ASP A 354 18.58 -38.86 -26.18
CA ASP A 354 19.09 -39.93 -27.07
C ASP A 354 19.52 -39.41 -28.46
N GLU A 355 19.20 -38.16 -28.80
CA GLU A 355 19.62 -37.47 -30.03
C GLU A 355 20.79 -36.48 -29.83
N GLY A 356 21.33 -36.37 -28.62
CA GLY A 356 22.46 -35.48 -28.30
C GLY A 356 22.09 -34.00 -28.14
N GLN A 357 20.81 -33.66 -27.98
CA GLN A 357 20.35 -32.31 -27.60
C GLN A 357 20.32 -32.18 -26.07
N PRO A 358 20.57 -30.96 -25.53
CA PRO A 358 20.50 -30.73 -24.10
C PRO A 358 19.05 -30.92 -23.60
N ALA A 359 18.82 -31.92 -22.74
CA ALA A 359 17.56 -32.10 -22.05
C ALA A 359 17.47 -31.12 -20.87
N ALA A 360 16.25 -30.85 -20.39
CA ALA A 360 16.05 -30.01 -19.22
C ALA A 360 16.77 -30.64 -18.00
N PRO A 361 17.62 -29.87 -17.28
CA PRO A 361 18.31 -30.38 -16.10
C PRO A 361 17.29 -30.81 -15.05
N TYR A 362 17.53 -31.96 -14.42
CA TYR A 362 16.73 -32.43 -13.30
C TYR A 362 17.63 -32.77 -12.12
N ALA A 363 17.04 -32.72 -10.93
CA ALA A 363 17.79 -32.73 -9.69
C ALA A 363 17.67 -34.11 -9.00
N LYS A 364 18.78 -34.83 -8.83
CA LYS A 364 18.85 -36.09 -8.06
C LYS A 364 19.32 -35.84 -6.63
N LEU A 365 18.81 -36.60 -5.69
CA LEU A 365 19.29 -36.57 -4.30
C LEU A 365 20.73 -37.07 -4.26
N ASN A 366 21.63 -36.28 -3.69
CA ASN A 366 23.00 -36.69 -3.42
C ASN A 366 23.09 -37.14 -1.96
N GLU A 367 23.51 -38.38 -1.69
CA GLU A 367 23.60 -38.93 -0.33
C GLU A 367 24.76 -38.31 0.47
N ASP A 368 25.70 -37.61 -0.18
CA ASP A 368 27.01 -37.26 0.39
C ASP A 368 27.34 -35.76 0.52
N ASN A 369 26.44 -34.81 0.20
CA ASN A 369 26.80 -33.38 0.30
C ASN A 369 25.63 -32.42 0.62
N GLU A 370 25.69 -31.78 1.79
CA GLU A 370 24.80 -30.67 2.22
C GLU A 370 25.04 -29.35 1.45
N SER A 371 26.00 -29.30 0.52
CA SER A 371 26.37 -28.06 -0.17
C SER A 371 25.99 -28.10 -1.65
N THR A 372 24.77 -27.69 -1.99
CA THR A 372 24.48 -27.22 -3.35
C THR A 372 25.30 -25.94 -3.57
N ARG A 373 26.47 -26.07 -4.19
CA ARG A 373 27.26 -24.94 -4.68
C ARG A 373 27.02 -24.82 -6.18
N CYS A 374 26.83 -23.59 -6.65
CA CYS A 374 26.62 -23.29 -8.07
C CYS A 374 27.80 -23.81 -8.91
N PRO A 375 27.56 -24.53 -10.03
CA PRO A 375 28.60 -24.86 -10.98
C PRO A 375 29.04 -23.58 -11.72
N THR A 376 30.11 -22.96 -11.25
CA THR A 376 30.93 -21.96 -11.96
C THR A 376 30.20 -20.82 -12.71
N GLY A 377 30.08 -19.67 -12.06
CA GLY A 377 30.48 -18.35 -12.60
C GLY A 377 29.71 -17.70 -13.77
N LYS A 378 28.84 -18.41 -14.49
CA LYS A 378 27.96 -17.80 -15.50
C LYS A 378 26.52 -18.24 -15.28
N VAL A 379 25.74 -17.32 -14.74
CA VAL A 379 24.31 -17.49 -14.50
C VAL A 379 23.58 -17.20 -15.81
N GLU A 380 23.16 -18.24 -16.54
CA GLU A 380 22.48 -18.08 -17.84
C GLU A 380 21.24 -17.18 -17.76
N ALA A 381 20.52 -17.22 -16.62
CA ALA A 381 19.36 -16.36 -16.38
C ALA A 381 19.70 -14.85 -16.44
N LEU A 382 20.95 -14.47 -16.20
CA LEU A 382 21.43 -13.08 -16.30
C LEU A 382 21.87 -12.69 -17.71
N ASN A 383 21.94 -13.62 -18.67
CA ASN A 383 22.35 -13.30 -20.04
C ASN A 383 21.41 -12.25 -20.66
N GLY A 384 21.97 -11.11 -21.05
CA GLY A 384 21.21 -9.99 -21.62
C GLY A 384 20.38 -9.20 -20.60
N ILE A 385 20.57 -9.40 -19.29
CA ILE A 385 20.03 -8.51 -18.25
C ILE A 385 20.93 -7.30 -18.08
N LYS A 386 20.34 -6.10 -18.05
CA LYS A 386 20.99 -4.90 -17.53
C LYS A 386 20.08 -4.18 -16.54
N ILE A 387 20.59 -3.87 -15.36
CA ILE A 387 19.90 -3.10 -14.33
C ILE A 387 20.45 -1.67 -14.35
N VAL A 388 19.57 -0.67 -14.43
CA VAL A 388 19.94 0.74 -14.58
C VAL A 388 19.36 1.55 -13.43
N PRO A 389 20.14 1.82 -12.38
CA PRO A 389 19.74 2.70 -11.27
C PRO A 389 19.47 4.13 -11.74
N LEU A 390 18.33 4.70 -11.31
CA LEU A 390 17.90 6.06 -11.62
C LEU A 390 17.49 6.78 -10.33
N THR A 391 17.77 8.08 -10.25
CA THR A 391 17.34 8.94 -9.14
C THR A 391 17.20 10.40 -9.56
N GLY A 392 16.69 11.23 -8.64
CA GLY A 392 16.43 12.66 -8.82
C GLY A 392 14.95 12.96 -9.10
N PRO A 393 14.61 14.19 -9.52
CA PRO A 393 13.21 14.55 -9.76
C PRO A 393 12.59 13.76 -10.92
N LEU A 394 11.46 13.08 -10.68
CA LEU A 394 10.80 12.23 -11.68
C LEU A 394 10.41 12.99 -12.95
N ASP A 395 9.94 14.24 -12.84
CA ASP A 395 9.60 15.07 -14.02
C ASP A 395 10.80 15.29 -14.96
N LYS A 396 12.01 15.36 -14.40
CA LYS A 396 13.24 15.45 -15.20
C LYS A 396 13.59 14.15 -15.92
N ILE A 397 13.09 13.01 -15.46
CA ILE A 397 13.19 11.73 -16.14
C ILE A 397 12.14 11.65 -17.24
N CYS A 398 10.89 12.02 -16.93
CA CYS A 398 9.77 12.07 -17.89
C CYS A 398 10.07 12.98 -19.09
N SER A 399 10.81 14.08 -18.88
CA SER A 399 11.21 15.03 -19.93
C SER A 399 12.47 14.63 -20.72
N ARG A 400 13.15 13.52 -20.39
CA ARG A 400 14.33 13.09 -21.16
C ARG A 400 13.91 12.61 -22.54
N LYS A 401 14.42 13.27 -23.58
CA LYS A 401 14.19 12.89 -24.97
C LYS A 401 14.58 11.44 -25.28
N SER A 402 15.65 10.94 -24.66
CA SER A 402 16.13 9.56 -24.82
C SER A 402 15.15 8.50 -24.31
N TYR A 403 14.20 8.88 -23.45
CA TYR A 403 13.23 7.97 -22.86
C TYR A 403 11.81 8.14 -23.43
N GLN A 404 11.62 9.07 -24.36
CA GLN A 404 10.32 9.23 -25.01
C GLN A 404 9.96 7.97 -25.78
N LYS A 405 8.77 7.42 -25.52
CA LYS A 405 8.28 6.16 -26.10
C LYS A 405 9.29 4.99 -25.99
N PHE A 406 10.00 4.91 -24.88
CA PHE A 406 11.12 3.98 -24.74
C PHE A 406 10.75 2.69 -24.02
N PHE A 407 9.84 2.75 -23.04
CA PHE A 407 9.53 1.63 -22.16
C PHE A 407 8.32 0.83 -22.64
N SER A 408 8.45 -0.49 -22.62
CA SER A 408 7.36 -1.44 -22.90
C SER A 408 6.54 -1.75 -21.65
N HIS A 409 7.11 -1.53 -20.46
CA HIS A 409 6.40 -1.66 -19.20
C HIS A 409 6.84 -0.59 -18.21
N VAL A 410 5.88 -0.01 -17.49
CA VAL A 410 6.15 0.90 -16.36
C VAL A 410 5.40 0.42 -15.13
N TYR A 411 6.11 0.18 -14.06
CA TYR A 411 5.55 -0.08 -12.74
C TYR A 411 5.56 1.20 -11.89
N LEU A 412 4.47 1.44 -11.15
CA LEU A 412 4.34 2.52 -10.18
C LEU A 412 3.96 1.96 -8.82
N SER A 413 4.75 2.23 -7.79
CA SER A 413 4.32 1.94 -6.42
C SER A 413 3.20 2.86 -5.95
N SER A 414 2.56 2.51 -4.84
CA SER A 414 1.38 3.22 -4.34
C SER A 414 1.67 4.68 -3.98
N HIS A 415 2.94 5.01 -3.71
CA HIS A 415 3.42 6.36 -3.40
C HIS A 415 3.66 7.23 -4.63
N PHE A 416 3.86 6.60 -5.79
CA PHE A 416 4.09 7.27 -7.06
C PHE A 416 2.86 7.24 -7.97
N SER A 417 1.75 6.60 -7.57
CA SER A 417 0.52 6.57 -8.36
C SER A 417 -0.05 7.97 -8.67
N GLY A 418 0.20 8.96 -7.80
CA GLY A 418 -0.15 10.37 -8.05
C GLY A 418 0.58 11.00 -9.24
N SER A 419 1.72 10.46 -9.67
CA SER A 419 2.45 10.93 -10.86
C SER A 419 1.70 10.69 -12.18
N MET A 420 0.61 9.92 -12.14
CA MET A 420 -0.33 9.80 -13.25
C MET A 420 -1.19 11.06 -13.46
N GLN A 421 -1.20 12.00 -12.51
CA GLN A 421 -1.94 13.25 -12.69
C GLN A 421 -1.29 14.10 -13.78
N CYS A 422 -2.12 14.53 -14.73
CA CYS A 422 -1.71 15.39 -15.83
C CYS A 422 -1.60 16.87 -15.38
N THR A 423 -0.69 17.17 -14.46
CA THR A 423 -0.49 18.54 -13.92
C THR A 423 0.79 19.21 -14.39
N SER A 424 1.73 18.45 -14.96
CA SER A 424 3.04 18.93 -15.44
C SER A 424 3.12 18.90 -16.97
N GLU A 425 4.08 19.66 -17.51
CA GLU A 425 4.41 19.64 -18.95
C GLU A 425 4.98 18.28 -19.41
N SER A 426 5.54 17.49 -18.50
CA SER A 426 6.14 16.18 -18.76
C SER A 426 5.41 15.07 -18.04
N ARG A 427 4.89 14.08 -18.77
CA ARG A 427 4.03 13.03 -18.22
C ARG A 427 4.75 11.70 -18.23
N ILE A 428 4.43 10.85 -17.26
CA ILE A 428 4.94 9.47 -17.25
C ILE A 428 4.47 8.68 -18.48
N THR A 429 3.31 9.04 -19.04
CA THR A 429 2.80 8.47 -20.29
C THR A 429 3.65 8.79 -21.51
N ASP A 430 4.45 9.86 -21.49
CA ASP A 430 5.34 10.22 -22.60
C ASP A 430 6.50 9.22 -22.74
N LEU A 431 6.78 8.47 -21.67
CA LEU A 431 7.79 7.43 -21.61
C LEU A 431 7.34 6.11 -22.25
N LEU A 432 6.02 5.94 -22.43
CA LEU A 432 5.39 4.70 -22.84
C LEU A 432 5.45 4.50 -24.35
N ARG A 433 5.83 3.29 -24.78
CA ARG A 433 5.53 2.83 -26.13
C ARG A 433 4.01 2.77 -26.36
N ASP A 434 3.60 2.77 -27.62
CA ASP A 434 2.17 2.81 -28.00
C ASP A 434 1.39 1.57 -27.49
N ASP A 435 2.08 0.45 -27.24
CA ASP A 435 1.54 -0.81 -26.73
C ASP A 435 2.00 -1.15 -25.30
N ALA A 436 2.58 -0.17 -24.60
CA ALA A 436 3.13 -0.40 -23.28
C ALA A 436 2.05 -0.73 -22.24
N ILE A 437 2.46 -1.49 -21.22
CA ILE A 437 1.64 -1.79 -20.05
C ILE A 437 2.10 -0.95 -18.87
N VAL A 438 1.15 -0.48 -18.09
CA VAL A 438 1.42 0.17 -16.80
C VAL A 438 0.80 -0.69 -15.69
N SER A 439 1.61 -1.05 -14.71
CA SER A 439 1.17 -1.74 -13.49
C SER A 439 1.27 -0.78 -12.31
N ILE A 440 0.19 -0.59 -11.57
CA ILE A 440 0.17 0.28 -10.40
C ILE A 440 -0.11 -0.56 -9.16
N GLU A 441 0.75 -0.47 -8.16
CA GLU A 441 0.57 -1.13 -6.86
C GLU A 441 -0.74 -0.66 -6.19
N ASN A 442 -1.56 -1.63 -5.80
CA ASN A 442 -2.85 -1.38 -5.18
C ASN A 442 -2.69 -1.00 -3.69
N SER A 443 -3.74 -0.40 -3.15
CA SER A 443 -3.87 -0.02 -1.74
C SER A 443 -4.18 -1.18 -0.78
N THR A 444 -4.15 -2.43 -1.24
CA THR A 444 -4.58 -3.62 -0.48
C THR A 444 -3.85 -3.74 0.86
N PHE A 445 -2.53 -3.60 0.85
CA PHE A 445 -1.70 -3.68 2.06
C PHE A 445 -1.47 -2.32 2.74
N LEU A 446 -2.10 -1.24 2.25
CA LEU A 446 -2.14 0.04 2.97
C LEU A 446 -3.11 -0.07 4.15
N LEU A 447 -2.64 -0.66 5.24
CA LEU A 447 -3.44 -0.95 6.45
C LEU A 447 -4.10 0.30 7.06
N ALA A 448 -3.59 1.49 6.72
CA ALA A 448 -4.18 2.75 7.12
C ALA A 448 -5.55 3.05 6.48
N LEU A 449 -5.83 2.46 5.32
CA LEU A 449 -7.03 2.75 4.54
C LEU A 449 -8.14 1.76 4.85
N LYS A 450 -9.33 2.30 5.13
CA LYS A 450 -10.58 1.53 5.20
C LYS A 450 -11.05 1.10 3.82
N GLU A 451 -11.93 0.11 3.74
CA GLU A 451 -12.51 -0.41 2.49
C GLU A 451 -13.03 0.71 1.56
N ASP A 452 -13.89 1.60 2.07
CA ASP A 452 -14.39 2.76 1.30
C ASP A 452 -13.27 3.65 0.74
N GLN A 453 -12.18 3.81 1.49
CA GLN A 453 -11.04 4.62 1.07
C GLN A 453 -10.18 3.90 0.02
N ARG A 454 -10.03 2.58 0.11
CA ARG A 454 -9.34 1.75 -0.89
C ARG A 454 -10.11 1.73 -2.21
N LEU A 455 -11.44 1.62 -2.12
CA LEU A 455 -12.33 1.73 -3.27
C LEU A 455 -12.17 3.11 -3.95
N LEU A 456 -12.25 4.19 -3.16
CA LEU A 456 -12.07 5.54 -3.68
C LEU A 456 -10.66 5.77 -4.28
N TYR A 457 -9.62 5.22 -3.64
CA TYR A 457 -8.25 5.26 -4.16
C TYR A 457 -8.17 4.60 -5.55
N THR A 458 -8.70 3.39 -5.69
CA THR A 458 -8.72 2.65 -6.95
C THR A 458 -9.51 3.39 -8.04
N GLN A 459 -10.69 3.90 -7.70
CA GLN A 459 -11.50 4.69 -8.63
C GLN A 459 -10.78 5.95 -9.11
N ASN A 460 -10.09 6.66 -8.21
CA ASN A 460 -9.30 7.83 -8.55
C ASN A 460 -8.12 7.48 -9.46
N ILE A 461 -7.41 6.38 -9.19
CA ILE A 461 -6.31 5.93 -10.06
C ILE A 461 -6.81 5.63 -11.47
N VAL A 462 -7.86 4.81 -11.60
CA VAL A 462 -8.35 4.47 -12.93
C VAL A 462 -8.87 5.70 -13.67
N LYS A 463 -9.49 6.65 -12.96
CA LYS A 463 -9.88 7.95 -13.52
C LYS A 463 -8.67 8.74 -14.06
N MET A 464 -7.64 8.94 -13.24
CA MET A 464 -6.41 9.65 -13.63
C MET A 464 -5.71 8.99 -14.83
N CYS A 465 -5.72 7.66 -14.87
CA CYS A 465 -5.14 6.89 -15.97
C CYS A 465 -5.94 7.04 -17.27
N LYS A 466 -7.29 7.02 -17.18
CA LYS A 466 -8.18 7.27 -18.31
C LYS A 466 -8.00 8.67 -18.88
N GLU A 467 -7.87 9.68 -18.02
CA GLU A 467 -7.58 11.07 -18.41
C GLU A 467 -6.20 11.20 -19.10
N SER A 468 -5.27 10.30 -18.76
CA SER A 468 -3.93 10.23 -19.36
C SER A 468 -3.85 9.32 -20.60
N GLY A 469 -4.99 8.83 -21.13
CA GLY A 469 -5.03 8.01 -22.35
C GLY A 469 -4.73 6.52 -22.15
N LEU A 470 -4.72 6.03 -20.90
CA LEU A 470 -4.60 4.61 -20.58
C LEU A 470 -5.97 3.97 -20.39
N ARG A 471 -6.07 2.67 -20.68
CA ARG A 471 -7.28 1.87 -20.41
C ARG A 471 -6.97 0.78 -19.40
N SER A 472 -7.79 0.67 -18.35
CA SER A 472 -7.68 -0.47 -17.43
C SER A 472 -8.11 -1.76 -18.09
N GLN A 473 -7.27 -2.80 -17.94
CA GLN A 473 -7.58 -4.15 -18.38
C GLN A 473 -8.55 -4.83 -17.39
N GLN A 474 -8.38 -4.58 -16.10
CA GLN A 474 -9.23 -5.16 -15.04
C GLN A 474 -10.57 -4.42 -14.88
N PHE A 475 -10.59 -3.08 -15.06
CA PHE A 475 -11.79 -2.26 -14.84
C PHE A 475 -12.09 -1.33 -16.03
N PRO A 476 -12.62 -1.85 -17.15
CA PRO A 476 -12.96 -1.02 -18.31
C PRO A 476 -13.99 0.08 -17.98
N ASP A 477 -14.96 -0.22 -17.11
CA ASP A 477 -16.10 0.65 -16.76
C ASP A 477 -16.25 0.83 -15.24
N VAL A 478 -15.36 1.64 -14.65
CA VAL A 478 -15.26 1.88 -13.19
C VAL A 478 -16.49 2.53 -12.55
N TYR A 479 -17.39 3.11 -13.34
CA TYR A 479 -18.58 3.82 -12.84
C TYR A 479 -19.90 3.10 -13.15
N SER A 480 -19.86 1.88 -13.71
CA SER A 480 -21.09 1.12 -13.94
C SER A 480 -21.70 0.65 -12.61
N GLU A 481 -22.99 0.34 -12.59
CA GLU A 481 -23.60 -0.39 -11.46
C GLU A 481 -22.84 -1.71 -11.22
N GLY A 482 -22.63 -2.08 -9.95
CA GLY A 482 -21.85 -3.26 -9.55
C GLY A 482 -20.32 -3.11 -9.66
N SER A 483 -19.81 -2.00 -10.19
CA SER A 483 -18.35 -1.75 -10.29
C SER A 483 -17.66 -1.73 -8.94
N ALA A 484 -18.30 -1.14 -7.91
CA ALA A 484 -17.74 -1.08 -6.57
C ALA A 484 -17.48 -2.47 -5.98
N GLU A 485 -18.43 -3.40 -6.15
CA GLU A 485 -18.30 -4.78 -5.68
C GLU A 485 -17.20 -5.52 -6.46
N LYS A 486 -17.15 -5.36 -7.78
CA LYS A 486 -16.05 -5.90 -8.60
C LYS A 486 -14.70 -5.34 -8.20
N ILE A 487 -14.61 -4.04 -7.90
CA ILE A 487 -13.38 -3.41 -7.43
C ILE A 487 -12.99 -3.98 -6.06
N LEU A 488 -13.93 -4.11 -5.12
CA LEU A 488 -13.66 -4.70 -3.81
C LEU A 488 -13.20 -6.16 -3.92
N GLN A 489 -13.86 -6.98 -4.75
CA GLN A 489 -13.42 -8.34 -5.06
C GLN A 489 -12.04 -8.33 -5.74
N SER A 490 -11.73 -7.33 -6.55
CA SER A 490 -10.42 -7.24 -7.18
C SER A 490 -9.34 -6.61 -6.30
N LEU A 491 -9.67 -6.08 -5.10
CA LEU A 491 -8.65 -5.63 -4.16
C LEU A 491 -7.80 -6.81 -3.66
N PHE A 492 -8.23 -8.05 -3.89
CA PHE A 492 -7.37 -9.23 -3.77
C PHE A 492 -6.19 -9.18 -4.77
N PHE A 493 -6.39 -8.57 -5.95
CA PHE A 493 -5.29 -8.28 -6.86
C PHE A 493 -4.44 -7.13 -6.34
N VAL A 494 -3.16 -7.44 -6.26
CA VAL A 494 -2.11 -6.57 -5.75
C VAL A 494 -1.77 -5.41 -6.71
N TYR A 495 -2.14 -5.54 -7.99
CA TYR A 495 -1.83 -4.57 -9.03
C TYR A 495 -3.03 -4.18 -9.87
N ILE A 496 -3.06 -2.92 -10.29
CA ILE A 496 -3.95 -2.38 -11.31
C ILE A 496 -3.22 -2.40 -12.66
N LEU A 497 -3.71 -3.20 -13.60
CA LEU A 497 -3.14 -3.34 -14.94
C LEU A 497 -3.81 -2.41 -15.96
N LEU A 498 -2.99 -1.68 -16.72
CA LEU A 498 -3.41 -0.67 -17.68
C LEU A 498 -2.65 -0.84 -19.00
N ALA A 499 -3.32 -0.64 -20.12
CA ALA A 499 -2.70 -0.62 -21.45
C ALA A 499 -2.68 0.80 -22.02
N SER A 500 -1.57 1.14 -22.68
CA SER A 500 -1.50 2.33 -23.53
C SER A 500 -2.45 2.18 -24.71
N THR A 501 -3.11 3.27 -25.10
CA THR A 501 -3.96 3.27 -26.30
C THR A 501 -3.13 3.70 -27.51
N PRO A 502 -3.26 3.03 -28.66
CA PRO A 502 -2.58 3.49 -29.86
C PRO A 502 -3.09 4.89 -30.21
N PRO A 503 -2.22 5.81 -30.67
CA PRO A 503 -2.67 7.09 -31.18
C PRO A 503 -3.64 6.81 -32.34
N LYS A 504 -4.91 7.22 -32.21
CA LYS A 504 -5.85 7.19 -33.34
C LYS A 504 -5.24 8.04 -34.46
N PRO A 505 -5.09 7.53 -35.71
CA PRO A 505 -4.83 8.42 -36.82
C PRO A 505 -6.08 9.31 -36.96
N HIS A 506 -5.91 10.63 -36.87
CA HIS A 506 -6.57 11.65 -37.69
C HIS A 506 -6.55 13.03 -37.00
N LEU A 507 -6.06 14.00 -37.79
CA LEU A 507 -6.25 15.45 -37.73
C LEU A 507 -6.59 16.07 -36.37
N MET A 508 -5.60 16.75 -35.77
CA MET A 508 -5.92 17.94 -34.99
C MET A 508 -6.21 19.10 -35.97
N PRO A 509 -7.40 19.71 -35.96
CA PRO A 509 -7.56 21.02 -36.56
C PRO A 509 -6.75 22.03 -35.74
N GLN A 510 -5.91 22.84 -36.40
CA GLN A 510 -5.11 23.92 -35.83
C GLN A 510 -5.93 25.09 -35.21
N PHE A 511 -7.19 24.85 -34.85
CA PHE A 511 -8.11 25.87 -34.32
C PHE A 511 -8.14 25.92 -32.78
N LEU A 512 -7.56 24.96 -32.06
CA LEU A 512 -7.56 24.94 -30.58
C LEU A 512 -6.35 25.60 -29.90
N LEU A 513 -5.65 26.51 -30.59
CA LEU A 513 -4.51 27.27 -30.05
C LEU A 513 -4.86 28.72 -29.68
N ARG A 514 -6.11 28.98 -29.28
CA ARG A 514 -6.49 30.26 -28.67
C ARG A 514 -7.66 30.08 -27.71
N TRP A 515 -7.37 30.06 -26.41
CA TRP A 515 -8.34 30.49 -25.40
C TRP A 515 -7.72 31.56 -24.51
N PRO A 516 -8.48 32.61 -24.14
CA PRO A 516 -7.93 33.78 -23.48
C PRO A 516 -7.68 33.50 -22.00
N THR A 517 -6.70 34.23 -21.48
CA THR A 517 -6.46 34.49 -20.07
C THR A 517 -7.73 34.80 -19.27
N GLN A 518 -7.83 34.16 -18.11
CA GLN A 518 -8.66 34.48 -16.95
C GLN A 518 -10.16 34.76 -17.19
N SER A 519 -10.97 33.74 -16.94
CA SER A 519 -12.25 33.90 -16.25
C SER A 519 -12.45 32.76 -15.25
N GLN A 520 -12.96 33.10 -14.07
CA GLN A 520 -13.11 32.20 -12.93
C GLN A 520 -13.99 31.00 -13.26
N PRO A 521 -13.74 29.81 -12.66
CA PRO A 521 -14.57 28.64 -12.89
C PRO A 521 -15.98 28.89 -12.35
N SER A 522 -16.98 28.77 -13.25
CA SER A 522 -18.38 28.65 -12.89
C SER A 522 -18.58 27.35 -12.11
N LYS A 523 -19.11 27.48 -10.89
CA LYS A 523 -19.48 26.38 -10.01
C LYS A 523 -20.55 25.53 -10.70
N ILE A 524 -20.24 24.26 -10.91
CA ILE A 524 -21.27 23.22 -11.01
C ILE A 524 -21.78 23.03 -9.56
N GLU A 525 -22.99 23.52 -9.28
CA GLU A 525 -23.64 23.31 -7.98
C GLU A 525 -24.04 21.85 -7.81
N GLU A 526 -23.12 21.04 -7.26
CA GLU A 526 -23.52 19.85 -6.53
C GLU A 526 -24.29 20.28 -5.27
N GLY A 527 -25.57 19.95 -5.21
CA GLY A 527 -26.42 20.26 -4.06
C GLY A 527 -25.78 19.74 -2.76
N PRO A 528 -25.85 20.48 -1.64
CA PRO A 528 -25.06 20.16 -0.47
C PRO A 528 -25.43 18.79 0.10
N THR A 529 -24.44 17.90 0.17
CA THR A 529 -24.50 16.57 0.76
C THR A 529 -25.15 16.64 2.15
N TRP A 530 -26.02 15.69 2.50
CA TRP A 530 -26.76 15.62 3.78
C TRP A 530 -25.89 15.95 5.02
N LYS A 531 -24.64 15.46 5.04
CA LYS A 531 -23.68 15.72 6.13
C LYS A 531 -23.27 17.20 6.23
N LYS A 532 -23.15 17.92 5.11
CA LYS A 532 -22.91 19.37 5.07
C LYS A 532 -24.15 20.15 5.50
N LYS A 533 -25.36 19.74 5.08
CA LYS A 533 -26.62 20.34 5.55
C LYS A 533 -26.78 20.19 7.07
N LEU A 534 -26.47 19.02 7.61
CA LEU A 534 -26.53 18.74 9.05
C LEU A 534 -25.48 19.53 9.83
N LYS A 535 -24.23 19.61 9.33
CA LYS A 535 -23.16 20.39 9.96
C LYS A 535 -23.47 21.88 9.97
N ASN A 536 -23.97 22.42 8.86
CA ASN A 536 -24.39 23.82 8.76
C ASN A 536 -25.61 24.09 9.66
N PHE A 537 -26.56 23.15 9.73
CA PHE A 537 -27.72 23.26 10.61
C PHE A 537 -27.33 23.25 12.10
N ILE A 538 -26.41 22.38 12.52
CA ILE A 538 -25.92 22.36 13.91
C ILE A 538 -25.17 23.66 14.24
N MET A 539 -24.41 24.21 13.29
CA MET A 539 -23.72 25.49 13.48
C MET A 539 -24.68 26.68 13.53
N GLU A 540 -25.78 26.66 12.79
CA GLU A 540 -26.69 27.79 12.64
C GLU A 540 -27.88 27.75 13.61
N TYR A 541 -28.29 26.55 14.03
CA TYR A 541 -29.49 26.31 14.83
C TYR A 541 -29.22 25.50 16.10
N GLY A 542 -27.98 25.06 16.38
CA GLY A 542 -27.62 24.04 17.37
C GLY A 542 -28.52 23.91 18.61
N PRO A 543 -28.54 24.89 19.54
CA PRO A 543 -29.37 24.79 20.74
C PRO A 543 -30.88 24.79 20.46
N VAL A 544 -31.35 25.62 19.52
CA VAL A 544 -32.77 25.75 19.16
C VAL A 544 -33.28 24.52 18.41
N GLY A 545 -32.48 23.99 17.50
CA GLY A 545 -32.76 22.77 16.75
C GLY A 545 -32.83 21.56 17.67
N LEU A 546 -31.96 21.46 18.67
CA LEU A 546 -31.99 20.39 19.67
C LEU A 546 -33.23 20.50 20.57
N CYS A 547 -33.55 21.69 21.09
CA CYS A 547 -34.77 21.90 21.89
C CYS A 547 -36.04 21.62 21.08
N THR A 548 -36.09 22.07 19.81
CA THR A 548 -37.20 21.79 18.91
C THR A 548 -37.35 20.30 18.67
N HIS A 549 -36.25 19.57 18.47
CA HIS A 549 -36.27 18.13 18.29
C HIS A 549 -36.81 17.40 19.51
N LEU A 550 -36.36 17.78 20.71
CA LEU A 550 -36.77 17.15 21.96
C LEU A 550 -38.25 17.39 22.25
N VAL A 551 -38.74 18.63 22.08
CA VAL A 551 -40.15 18.97 22.27
C VAL A 551 -41.03 18.26 21.25
N LEU A 552 -40.68 18.32 19.96
CA LEU A 552 -41.43 17.66 18.90
C LEU A 552 -41.49 16.13 19.11
N SER A 553 -40.38 15.54 19.56
CA SER A 553 -40.29 14.11 19.86
C SER A 553 -41.19 13.71 21.03
N ALA A 554 -41.20 14.50 22.11
CA ALA A 554 -42.08 14.28 23.25
C ALA A 554 -43.55 14.41 22.83
N THR A 555 -43.91 15.44 22.06
CA THR A 555 -45.29 15.64 21.59
C THR A 555 -45.76 14.50 20.68
N ILE A 556 -44.93 14.06 19.72
CA ILE A 556 -45.27 12.94 18.82
C ILE A 556 -45.47 11.66 19.62
N PHE A 557 -44.58 11.37 20.57
CA PHE A 557 -44.71 10.20 21.44
C PHE A 557 -45.99 10.25 22.28
N THR A 558 -46.28 11.39 22.91
CA THR A 558 -47.50 11.58 23.72
C THR A 558 -48.77 11.44 22.88
N VAL A 559 -48.80 11.95 21.66
CA VAL A 559 -49.95 11.80 20.74
C VAL A 559 -50.15 10.33 20.36
N ILE A 560 -49.07 9.62 20.00
CA ILE A 560 -49.15 8.18 19.67
C ILE A 560 -49.64 7.38 20.88
N PHE A 561 -49.12 7.68 22.07
CA PHE A 561 -49.52 7.03 23.31
C PHE A 561 -50.99 7.30 23.65
N MET A 562 -51.46 8.55 23.50
CA MET A 562 -52.87 8.92 23.72
C MET A 562 -53.80 8.21 22.74
N LEU A 563 -53.44 8.17 21.45
CA LEU A 563 -54.23 7.48 20.41
C LEU A 563 -54.39 5.98 20.72
N ILE A 564 -53.33 5.32 21.17
CA ILE A 564 -53.38 3.91 21.60
C ILE A 564 -54.20 3.77 22.90
N SER A 565 -54.07 4.71 23.83
CA SER A 565 -54.79 4.70 25.11
C SER A 565 -56.31 4.94 24.95
N PHE A 566 -56.74 5.64 23.90
CA PHE A 566 -58.16 5.82 23.54
C PHE A 566 -58.77 4.66 22.75
N GLY A 567 -58.04 3.55 22.58
CA GLY A 567 -58.59 2.31 22.03
C GLY A 567 -58.43 2.15 20.52
N LEU A 568 -57.54 2.90 19.86
CA LEU A 568 -57.11 2.54 18.50
C LEU A 568 -56.44 1.16 18.54
N ASN A 569 -56.97 0.25 17.74
CA ASN A 569 -56.60 -1.16 17.78
C ASN A 569 -55.17 -1.37 17.28
N ALA A 570 -54.21 -1.38 18.21
CA ALA A 570 -52.77 -1.34 17.91
C ALA A 570 -52.28 -2.56 17.11
N GLU A 571 -52.94 -3.72 17.28
CA GLU A 571 -52.68 -4.94 16.52
C GLU A 571 -52.92 -4.74 15.01
N SER A 572 -53.95 -3.99 14.63
CA SER A 572 -54.27 -3.73 13.21
C SER A 572 -53.23 -2.83 12.52
N LEU A 573 -52.57 -1.94 13.27
CA LEU A 573 -51.52 -1.05 12.78
C LEU A 573 -50.17 -1.77 12.63
N LEU A 574 -49.80 -2.59 13.61
CA LEU A 574 -48.57 -3.39 13.55
C LEU A 574 -48.61 -4.42 12.41
N LYS A 575 -49.79 -5.03 12.17
CA LYS A 575 -49.99 -5.99 11.07
C LYS A 575 -49.93 -5.33 9.69
N LYS A 576 -50.42 -4.09 9.53
CA LYS A 576 -50.25 -3.31 8.29
C LYS A 576 -48.81 -2.87 8.03
N LEU A 577 -47.96 -2.84 9.07
CA LEU A 577 -46.56 -2.45 9.00
C LEU A 577 -45.60 -3.64 8.86
N GLY A 578 -46.12 -4.86 8.65
CA GLY A 578 -45.31 -6.04 8.29
C GLY A 578 -44.62 -6.75 9.46
N ILE A 579 -45.02 -6.47 10.71
CA ILE A 579 -44.48 -7.15 11.89
C ILE A 579 -45.36 -8.37 12.18
N HIS A 580 -44.92 -9.55 11.77
CA HIS A 580 -45.55 -10.83 12.09
C HIS A 580 -45.06 -11.37 13.44
N ASP A 581 -45.98 -12.04 14.14
CA ASP A 581 -45.97 -12.41 15.55
C ASP A 581 -44.65 -12.94 16.14
N GLY A 582 -44.29 -12.39 17.31
CA GLY A 582 -43.20 -12.88 18.15
C GLY A 582 -43.54 -12.76 19.64
N LYS A 583 -44.14 -13.84 20.18
CA LYS A 583 -44.17 -14.28 21.60
C LYS A 583 -44.87 -13.39 22.65
N GLU A 584 -46.14 -13.74 22.92
CA GLU A 584 -46.81 -14.05 24.21
C GLU A 584 -46.43 -13.43 25.58
N SER A 585 -45.59 -12.40 25.72
CA SER A 585 -45.23 -11.85 27.05
C SER A 585 -45.67 -10.41 27.34
N VAL A 586 -46.69 -9.88 26.66
CA VAL A 586 -47.24 -8.52 26.94
C VAL A 586 -48.71 -8.57 27.36
N ARG A 587 -49.25 -9.77 27.62
CA ARG A 587 -50.57 -9.95 28.22
C ARG A 587 -50.43 -9.96 29.74
N GLU A 588 -50.34 -8.77 30.34
CA GLU A 588 -50.94 -8.43 31.65
C GLU A 588 -50.56 -6.99 32.08
N ALA A 589 -51.54 -6.31 32.68
CA ALA A 589 -51.53 -4.94 33.24
C ALA A 589 -51.68 -3.73 32.29
N SER A 590 -52.83 -3.07 32.47
CA SER A 590 -53.56 -2.02 31.73
C SER A 590 -52.89 -0.66 31.46
N TRP A 591 -51.57 -0.55 31.39
CA TRP A 591 -50.91 0.70 30.90
C TRP A 591 -49.51 0.47 30.31
N LEU A 592 -48.81 -0.57 30.75
CA LEU A 592 -47.42 -0.84 30.36
C LEU A 592 -47.31 -1.43 28.94
N GLY A 593 -48.30 -2.24 28.53
CA GLY A 593 -48.38 -2.79 27.16
C GLY A 593 -48.58 -1.71 26.09
N SER A 594 -49.49 -0.75 26.35
CA SER A 594 -49.72 0.38 25.45
C SER A 594 -48.49 1.27 25.29
N PHE A 595 -47.68 1.41 26.35
CA PHE A 595 -46.44 2.18 26.33
C PHE A 595 -45.36 1.54 25.43
N ILE A 596 -45.17 0.22 25.54
CA ILE A 596 -44.20 -0.53 24.73
C ILE A 596 -44.57 -0.46 23.25
N ILE A 597 -45.86 -0.63 22.94
CA ILE A 597 -46.35 -0.57 21.55
C ILE A 597 -46.21 0.86 20.99
N ALA A 598 -46.55 1.89 21.78
CA ALA A 598 -46.36 3.29 21.39
C ALA A 598 -44.88 3.60 21.10
N TYR A 599 -43.97 3.07 21.91
CA TYR A 599 -42.53 3.25 21.73
C TYR A 599 -42.01 2.55 20.47
N ALA A 600 -42.49 1.34 20.17
CA ALA A 600 -42.12 0.61 18.95
C ALA A 600 -42.53 1.39 17.69
N ILE A 601 -43.77 1.89 17.65
CA ILE A 601 -44.28 2.70 16.52
C ILE A 601 -43.50 4.02 16.40
N TYR A 602 -43.27 4.69 17.53
CA TYR A 602 -42.45 5.91 17.58
C TYR A 602 -41.03 5.69 17.03
N LYS A 603 -40.41 4.55 17.32
CA LYS A 603 -39.08 4.20 16.82
C LYS A 603 -39.09 3.98 15.31
N LEU A 604 -40.13 3.38 14.75
CA LEU A 604 -40.28 3.18 13.30
C LEU A 604 -40.45 4.50 12.53
N ILE A 605 -41.05 5.53 13.14
CA ILE A 605 -41.23 6.86 12.53
C ILE A 605 -39.96 7.74 12.64
N SER A 606 -38.93 7.26 13.36
CA SER A 606 -37.68 8.01 13.59
C SER A 606 -36.95 8.52 12.32
N PRO A 607 -36.93 7.82 11.17
CA PRO A 607 -36.28 8.31 9.94
C PRO A 607 -36.95 9.56 9.34
N LEU A 608 -38.26 9.75 9.55
CA LEU A 608 -39.01 10.93 9.06
C LEU A 608 -38.88 12.15 9.99
N ARG A 609 -38.50 11.93 11.25
CA ARG A 609 -38.52 12.97 12.29
C ARG A 609 -37.41 14.02 12.12
N TRP A 610 -36.25 13.61 11.64
CA TRP A 610 -35.14 14.52 11.37
C TRP A 610 -35.48 15.56 10.29
N PRO A 611 -36.01 15.17 9.12
CA PRO A 611 -36.52 16.13 8.12
C PRO A 611 -37.54 17.13 8.69
N LEU A 612 -38.50 16.66 9.50
CA LEU A 612 -39.53 17.51 10.08
C LEU A 612 -38.94 18.55 11.04
N THR A 613 -37.98 18.13 11.86
CA THR A 613 -37.26 19.03 12.79
C THR A 613 -36.46 20.09 12.04
N LEU A 614 -35.77 19.69 10.96
CA LEU A 614 -34.99 20.59 10.12
C LEU A 614 -35.88 21.65 9.43
N PHE A 615 -37.13 21.30 9.13
CA PHE A 615 -38.11 22.24 8.55
C PHE A 615 -38.71 23.21 9.58
N LEU A 616 -39.05 22.74 10.79
CA LEU A 616 -39.67 23.56 11.83
C LEU A 616 -38.70 24.51 12.55
N ALA A 617 -37.45 24.07 12.78
CA ALA A 617 -36.44 24.84 13.50
C ALA A 617 -36.21 26.27 12.95
N PRO A 618 -36.10 26.52 11.63
CA PRO A 618 -35.94 27.88 11.11
C PRO A 618 -37.17 28.77 11.33
N VAL A 619 -38.38 28.21 11.35
CA VAL A 619 -39.62 28.97 11.61
C VAL A 619 -39.69 29.39 13.08
N ILE A 620 -39.40 28.46 14.00
CA ILE A 620 -39.38 28.73 15.45
C ILE A 620 -38.31 29.77 15.78
N LEU A 621 -37.13 29.67 15.16
CA LEU A 621 -36.06 30.65 15.34
C LEU A 621 -36.49 32.06 14.87
N ARG A 622 -37.20 32.18 13.75
CA ARG A 622 -37.74 33.47 13.28
C ARG A 622 -38.74 34.07 14.27
N VAL A 623 -39.59 33.24 14.89
CA VAL A 623 -40.56 33.69 15.89
C VAL A 623 -39.86 34.12 17.18
N LEU A 624 -38.88 33.36 17.66
CA LEU A 624 -38.09 33.69 18.85
C LEU A 624 -37.29 34.98 18.67
N ARG A 625 -36.74 35.22 17.48
CA ARG A 625 -36.07 36.48 17.13
C ARG A 625 -37.05 37.66 17.06
N ARG A 626 -38.24 37.49 16.47
CA ARG A 626 -39.28 38.54 16.43
C ARG A 626 -39.79 38.93 17.82
N LYS A 627 -39.77 38.02 18.78
CA LYS A 627 -40.18 38.27 20.17
C LYS A 627 -39.03 38.75 21.08
N GLY A 628 -37.82 38.97 20.53
CA GLY A 628 -36.68 39.50 21.28
C GLY A 628 -35.94 38.50 22.18
N TYR A 629 -36.27 37.20 22.11
CA TYR A 629 -35.66 36.18 22.98
C TYR A 629 -34.29 35.68 22.49
N MET A 630 -33.85 36.06 21.28
CA MET A 630 -32.56 35.66 20.72
C MET A 630 -31.94 36.74 19.84
N LEU A 631 -30.64 36.98 20.01
CA LEU A 631 -29.86 37.94 19.21
C LEU A 631 -29.68 37.46 17.74
N PRO A 632 -29.50 38.39 16.78
CA PRO A 632 -29.18 38.05 15.39
C PRO A 632 -27.87 37.26 15.26
N ASN A 633 -27.74 36.44 14.21
CA ASN A 633 -26.56 35.61 13.98
C ASN A 633 -25.29 36.47 13.78
N ARG A 634 -24.12 35.96 14.16
CA ARG A 634 -22.81 36.64 14.14
C ARG A 634 -22.43 37.23 12.76
N ARG A 635 -22.94 36.66 11.66
CA ARG A 635 -22.79 37.20 10.30
C ARG A 635 -23.61 38.47 10.03
N ALA A 636 -24.74 38.65 10.71
CA ALA A 636 -25.53 39.89 10.63
C ALA A 636 -24.96 40.98 11.55
N ALA A 637 -24.23 40.61 12.61
CA ALA A 637 -23.53 41.54 13.51
C ALA A 637 -22.32 42.22 12.84
N GLU A 638 -21.71 41.57 11.84
CA GLU A 638 -20.58 42.09 11.05
C GLU A 638 -21.02 43.07 9.94
N GLU A 639 -22.32 43.21 9.66
CA GLU A 639 -22.89 44.13 8.66
C GLU A 639 -23.51 45.42 9.27
N LEU A 640 -23.50 45.57 10.60
CA LEU A 640 -24.04 46.75 11.29
C LEU A 640 -22.98 47.85 11.46
N SER A 641 -23.43 49.11 11.42
CA SER A 641 -22.54 50.28 11.50
C SER A 641 -21.85 50.37 12.88
N SER A 642 -20.72 51.07 12.96
CA SER A 642 -19.92 51.21 14.19
C SER A 642 -20.73 51.75 15.38
N GLU A 643 -21.74 52.56 15.11
CA GLU A 643 -22.62 53.17 16.12
C GLU A 643 -23.61 52.15 16.75
N GLU A 644 -23.98 51.11 16.02
CA GLU A 644 -24.85 50.03 16.51
C GLU A 644 -24.05 48.97 17.30
N GLN A 645 -22.75 48.83 17.01
CA GLN A 645 -21.85 47.94 17.76
C GLN A 645 -21.56 48.47 19.16
N ASP A 646 -21.45 49.80 19.34
CA ASP A 646 -21.24 50.41 20.66
C ASP A 646 -22.48 50.28 21.56
N ASN A 647 -23.68 50.46 21.01
CA ASN A 647 -24.94 50.23 21.74
C ASN A 647 -25.11 48.77 22.21
N LEU A 648 -24.61 47.80 21.44
CA LEU A 648 -24.58 46.39 21.82
C LEU A 648 -23.54 46.08 22.91
N MET A 649 -22.47 46.88 23.00
CA MET A 649 -21.45 46.75 24.04
C MET A 649 -21.95 47.29 25.39
N GLU A 650 -22.70 48.41 25.40
CA GLU A 650 -23.36 48.92 26.61
C GLU A 650 -24.41 47.94 27.17
N LEU A 651 -25.18 47.28 26.29
CA LEU A 651 -26.18 46.27 26.68
C LEU A 651 -25.55 44.99 27.26
N ARG A 652 -24.27 44.72 26.95
CA ARG A 652 -23.50 43.61 27.53
C ARG A 652 -22.94 43.89 28.91
N HIS A 653 -22.81 45.17 29.30
CA HIS A 653 -22.36 45.55 30.63
C HIS A 653 -23.50 45.63 31.66
N THR A 654 -24.75 45.53 31.21
CA THR A 654 -25.97 45.64 32.03
C THR A 654 -26.74 44.32 32.19
N LEU A 655 -26.27 43.22 31.60
CA LEU A 655 -26.72 41.84 31.80
C LEU A 655 -25.57 41.00 32.38
#